data_AF-A0A259T0H0-F1
#
_entry.id   AF-A0A259T0H0-F1
#
_cell.length_a   1.000
_cell.length_b   1.000
_cell.length_c   1.000
_cell.angle_alpha   90.00
_cell.angle_beta   90.00
_cell.angle_gamma   90.00
#
_symmetry.space_group_name_H-M   'P 1'
#
loop_
_entity.id
_entity.type
_entity.pdbx_description
1 polymer ?
#
loop_
_entity_poly.entity_id
_entity_poly.type
_entity_poly.pdbx_seq_one_letter_code
_entity_poly.pdbx_strand_id
1 'polypeptide(L)'
;MPAARKFTIGIVIALAIGGTAVFSSSGHLHPVEAAVSPAPAGNGGTAVLQQSSSLLSSLRVSARDEKTTVNTPEELTALSAMKRYAENNELELYMNQETTEIAVKNKQDGYVWFSNPIGRGNDPIASPLYKSEMSSQVQLTYYNDKGQINQLNSFDDSVSKKQFEIQDLEKGVKVVYQIGTIHKSAEAIPQAISKERFEELILGKLKDEQTRTNVAYKFKFNEEKQIYEVRQLQDYVAEELAKTLASVGYTKEDALEDNKANGVSEQEGPEQPLFTIPVEYKLEGDHLGVTVKTSEVTYPKTYPLKSLQILKYFGAADGSKSGYMFVPDGSGALIRLNNNKLNAEPYQLPVYGEDGTFDVKEKIQTNQPTRLPVFGMKQNDHAFVGIIESGDALAEISADISGRFVSYNNISSMFNIVAMDFYTLTSGTKTSSVPMFQTKAYQGDIQIRYAFLTGANADYTGMAARYRDDLAGKYKLKKIAQTDHTPFVLELAGAFQKQASFLGIPYEKTESLTSYSEAVKLLKMLKDQGVDSLALRYVGWFNNGIRHRSPSSISLESALGGKRKFRELIDYTQQNGIGFYPDAAFLEKYSGSRNSALFLDRSKAKIYDYDPVMYVKDTSSFSHYVLAPAKLPGVVDGFIKDYKKFGITGLSLRDLASEVNSDFNQDHPVNRQDARERSVQETSKLKKNVSSLMVNGGNAYALPAASIIVGAPTESSRMNITDEVVPFYQIALHGYFDIAGSPFNMDEQRDPRNSMLKALETGSDIYYEWFYSKPSAVKETPYDDLNALYYEDWLSEAVALYKEADPILAKVRGQLIIGHRKLADQVVRTDFENGVTIYVNYNKTAVDVDGLRIAAQSYRIGGE
;
A
#
# COMPACT_ATOMS: atom_id res chain seq x y z
N MET A 1 44.55 -1.69 50.56
CA MET A 1 43.19 -1.12 50.44
C MET A 1 43.27 0.33 49.97
N PRO A 2 43.33 0.49 48.64
CA PRO A 2 42.66 1.53 47.87
C PRO A 2 41.64 0.87 46.92
N ALA A 3 40.64 1.60 46.40
CA ALA A 3 40.03 1.32 45.09
C ALA A 3 39.00 2.40 44.72
N ALA A 4 39.49 3.52 44.18
CA ALA A 4 38.70 4.33 43.26
C ALA A 4 38.74 3.64 41.88
N ARG A 5 37.60 3.15 41.40
CA ARG A 5 37.47 2.63 40.03
C ARG A 5 36.92 3.74 39.13
N LYS A 6 37.79 4.20 38.22
CA LYS A 6 37.47 5.00 37.05
C LYS A 6 36.65 4.15 36.07
N PHE A 7 35.54 4.68 35.57
CA PHE A 7 34.91 4.19 34.34
C PHE A 7 35.56 4.89 33.16
N THR A 8 36.13 4.10 32.26
CA THR A 8 36.70 4.53 30.98
C THR A 8 35.57 4.51 29.95
N ILE A 9 35.18 5.68 29.45
CA ILE A 9 34.34 5.81 28.25
C ILE A 9 35.31 5.86 27.06
N GLY A 10 35.32 4.80 26.26
CA GLY A 10 36.02 4.77 24.98
C GLY A 10 35.17 5.50 23.93
N ILE A 11 35.58 6.71 23.58
CA ILE A 11 35.08 7.43 22.41
C ILE A 11 35.95 7.00 21.22
N VAL A 12 35.37 6.28 20.27
CA VAL A 12 35.98 6.04 18.95
C VAL A 12 35.62 7.23 18.07
N ILE A 13 36.60 8.11 17.86
CA ILE A 13 36.54 9.23 16.91
C ILE A 13 36.95 8.69 15.53
N ALA A 14 36.00 8.58 14.61
CA ALA A 14 36.29 8.38 13.19
C ALA A 14 36.45 9.75 12.51
N LEU A 15 37.68 10.06 12.11
CA LEU A 15 38.07 11.26 11.36
C LEU A 15 37.55 11.18 9.92
N ALA A 16 36.67 12.12 9.53
CA ALA A 16 36.35 12.41 8.15
C ALA A 16 37.31 13.49 7.61
N ILE A 17 38.06 13.15 6.57
CA ILE A 17 38.92 14.09 5.83
C ILE A 17 38.07 14.69 4.70
N GLY A 18 37.74 15.97 4.83
CA GLY A 18 37.12 16.77 3.78
C GLY A 18 38.17 17.30 2.79
N GLY A 19 37.92 17.08 1.51
CA GLY A 19 38.66 17.70 0.40
C GLY A 19 37.73 18.63 -0.37
N THR A 20 37.98 19.93 -0.28
CA THR A 20 37.36 20.99 -1.07
C THR A 20 38.07 21.13 -2.41
N ALA A 21 37.33 21.28 -3.51
CA ALA A 21 37.84 21.84 -4.75
C ALA A 21 36.76 22.69 -5.42
N VAL A 22 37.08 23.97 -5.57
CA VAL A 22 36.36 25.02 -6.29
C VAL A 22 36.91 25.10 -7.71
N PHE A 23 36.07 25.18 -8.73
CA PHE A 23 36.40 25.90 -9.98
C PHE A 23 35.14 26.45 -10.67
N SER A 24 35.18 27.77 -10.87
CA SER A 24 34.50 28.64 -11.85
C SER A 24 34.79 28.19 -13.31
N SER A 25 34.16 28.62 -14.41
CA SER A 25 33.09 29.57 -14.78
C SER A 25 32.85 29.47 -16.30
N SER A 26 31.63 29.78 -16.75
CA SER A 26 31.23 30.51 -17.97
C SER A 26 31.75 30.12 -19.37
N GLY A 27 30.80 29.98 -20.31
CA GLY A 27 31.00 30.14 -21.76
C GLY A 27 29.67 30.19 -22.52
N HIS A 28 29.18 31.40 -22.80
CA HIS A 28 28.12 31.69 -23.78
C HIS A 28 28.56 31.37 -25.21
N LEU A 29 27.60 31.02 -26.10
CA LEU A 29 27.56 31.42 -27.52
C LEU A 29 26.15 31.14 -28.11
N HIS A 30 25.46 32.19 -28.58
CA HIS A 30 24.41 32.18 -29.62
C HIS A 30 25.09 32.28 -31.02
N PRO A 31 24.41 32.31 -32.21
CA PRO A 31 22.97 32.30 -32.57
C PRO A 31 22.64 31.23 -33.65
N VAL A 32 21.42 31.12 -34.22
CA VAL A 32 21.01 31.76 -35.49
C VAL A 32 19.51 31.50 -35.74
N GLU A 33 18.78 32.56 -36.08
CA GLU A 33 17.42 32.59 -36.65
C GLU A 33 17.37 32.05 -38.09
N ALA A 34 16.24 31.44 -38.48
CA ALA A 34 15.84 31.42 -39.89
C ALA A 34 14.32 31.57 -40.04
N ALA A 35 13.99 32.52 -40.92
CA ALA A 35 12.71 33.12 -41.24
C ALA A 35 11.60 32.17 -41.73
N VAL A 36 10.38 32.62 -41.47
CA VAL A 36 9.10 32.16 -42.01
C VAL A 36 8.81 32.88 -43.35
N SER A 37 8.17 32.17 -44.28
CA SER A 37 7.27 32.77 -45.28
C SER A 37 6.17 31.78 -45.67
N PRO A 38 4.88 32.16 -45.64
CA PRO A 38 3.78 31.33 -46.09
C PRO A 38 3.17 31.83 -47.42
N ALA A 39 2.52 30.92 -48.14
CA ALA A 39 1.64 31.20 -49.28
C ALA A 39 0.48 30.17 -49.27
N PRO A 40 -0.64 30.38 -50.00
CA PRO A 40 -1.85 30.93 -49.39
C PRO A 40 -3.10 30.03 -49.52
N ALA A 41 -4.17 30.55 -48.91
CA ALA A 41 -5.56 30.13 -48.81
C ALA A 41 -6.22 29.41 -50.00
N GLY A 42 -7.13 28.49 -49.66
CA GLY A 42 -8.20 27.96 -50.49
C GLY A 42 -9.45 27.64 -49.65
N ASN A 43 -10.58 28.21 -50.04
CA ASN A 43 -11.88 28.30 -49.34
C ASN A 43 -12.75 27.03 -49.37
N GLY A 44 -13.66 26.96 -48.37
CA GLY A 44 -14.99 26.32 -48.42
C GLY A 44 -15.04 24.89 -47.87
N GLY A 45 -15.95 24.45 -47.01
CA GLY A 45 -17.23 25.00 -46.55
C GLY A 45 -18.18 23.81 -46.28
N THR A 46 -18.63 23.68 -45.03
CA THR A 46 -19.82 22.97 -44.52
C THR A 46 -19.98 21.44 -44.73
N ALA A 47 -19.86 20.67 -43.65
CA ALA A 47 -20.83 19.63 -43.23
C ALA A 47 -20.52 19.18 -41.79
N VAL A 48 -21.35 19.62 -40.84
CA VAL A 48 -21.34 19.24 -39.42
C VAL A 48 -22.43 18.20 -39.20
N LEU A 49 -22.20 17.31 -38.22
CA LEU A 49 -23.12 16.30 -37.64
C LEU A 49 -22.98 14.84 -38.12
N GLN A 50 -21.80 14.21 -38.01
CA GLN A 50 -21.69 12.75 -37.75
C GLN A 50 -20.27 12.22 -37.42
N GLN A 51 -19.40 12.98 -36.73
CA GLN A 51 -18.00 12.55 -36.45
C GLN A 51 -17.53 12.73 -34.99
N SER A 52 -18.44 12.83 -34.02
CA SER A 52 -18.06 12.96 -32.60
C SER A 52 -17.53 11.67 -31.95
N SER A 53 -17.52 10.53 -32.66
CA SER A 53 -16.89 9.28 -32.18
C SER A 53 -15.56 8.94 -32.88
N SER A 54 -15.16 9.68 -33.91
CA SER A 54 -13.93 9.43 -34.68
C SER A 54 -12.90 10.55 -34.58
N LEU A 55 -13.19 11.65 -33.87
CA LEU A 55 -12.25 12.75 -33.65
C LEU A 55 -11.34 12.54 -32.43
N LEU A 56 -11.64 11.57 -31.56
CA LEU A 56 -10.75 11.13 -30.47
C LEU A 56 -9.57 10.28 -30.95
N SER A 57 -9.55 9.85 -32.22
CA SER A 57 -8.48 9.04 -32.79
C SER A 57 -7.50 9.82 -33.69
N SER A 58 -7.75 11.09 -34.02
CA SER A 58 -6.95 11.85 -35.01
C SER A 58 -6.20 13.08 -34.47
N LEU A 59 -6.18 13.32 -33.16
CA LEU A 59 -5.20 14.23 -32.53
C LEU A 59 -3.97 13.45 -32.05
N ARG A 60 -3.42 12.61 -32.92
CA ARG A 60 -2.03 12.18 -32.80
C ARG A 60 -1.17 13.31 -33.34
N VAL A 61 -0.63 14.11 -32.41
CA VAL A 61 0.60 14.87 -32.64
C VAL A 61 1.57 13.95 -33.38
N SER A 62 2.17 14.45 -34.47
CA SER A 62 3.06 13.73 -35.37
C SER A 62 3.93 12.72 -34.61
N ALA A 63 3.57 11.44 -34.72
CA ALA A 63 4.41 10.36 -34.25
C ALA A 63 5.70 10.45 -35.05
N ARG A 64 6.78 10.90 -34.41
CA ARG A 64 8.11 10.50 -34.84
C ARG A 64 8.10 8.97 -34.78
N ASP A 65 8.55 8.31 -35.84
CA ASP A 65 8.82 6.87 -35.86
C ASP A 65 9.87 6.54 -34.78
N GLU A 66 9.43 6.44 -33.52
CA GLU A 66 10.22 5.83 -32.47
C GLU A 66 10.15 4.32 -32.69
N LYS A 67 11.28 3.73 -33.05
CA LYS A 67 11.42 2.28 -33.14
C LYS A 67 11.01 1.67 -31.81
N THR A 68 9.94 0.89 -31.80
CA THR A 68 9.48 0.17 -30.62
C THR A 68 10.58 -0.77 -30.13
N THR A 69 10.90 -0.77 -28.82
CA THR A 69 11.90 -1.71 -28.28
C THR A 69 11.39 -3.13 -28.46
N VAL A 70 12.23 -4.01 -29.01
CA VAL A 70 11.93 -5.44 -29.15
C VAL A 70 12.65 -6.26 -28.10
N ASN A 71 12.12 -7.45 -27.80
CA ASN A 71 12.79 -8.43 -26.96
C ASN A 71 14.15 -8.87 -27.53
N THR A 72 15.08 -9.24 -26.66
CA THR A 72 16.42 -9.71 -27.09
C THR A 72 16.35 -11.09 -27.76
N PRO A 73 17.36 -11.49 -28.55
CA PRO A 73 17.42 -12.83 -29.11
C PRO A 73 17.32 -13.95 -28.06
N GLU A 74 17.92 -13.72 -26.88
CA GLU A 74 17.86 -14.66 -25.74
C GLU A 74 16.45 -14.77 -25.19
N GLU A 75 15.73 -13.65 -25.02
CA GLU A 75 14.32 -13.63 -24.59
C GLU A 75 13.41 -14.36 -25.59
N LEU A 76 13.59 -14.12 -26.89
CA LEU A 76 12.81 -14.80 -27.93
C LEU A 76 13.11 -16.30 -27.98
N THR A 77 14.38 -16.69 -27.75
CA THR A 77 14.78 -18.09 -27.63
C THR A 77 14.12 -18.73 -26.41
N ALA A 78 14.11 -18.05 -25.26
CA ALA A 78 13.44 -18.53 -24.06
C ALA A 78 11.93 -18.72 -24.26
N LEU A 79 11.26 -17.76 -24.92
CA LEU A 79 9.84 -17.88 -25.27
C LEU A 79 9.56 -19.10 -26.15
N SER A 80 10.43 -19.39 -27.13
CA SER A 80 10.25 -20.52 -28.04
C SER A 80 10.28 -21.89 -27.34
N ALA A 81 10.87 -21.97 -26.15
CA ALA A 81 10.89 -23.16 -25.31
C ALA A 81 9.65 -23.28 -24.38
N MET A 82 8.76 -22.29 -24.36
CA MET A 82 7.56 -22.27 -23.52
C MET A 82 6.32 -22.77 -24.27
N LYS A 83 5.42 -23.46 -23.57
CA LYS A 83 4.10 -23.87 -24.09
C LYS A 83 3.12 -22.72 -23.93
N ARG A 84 2.34 -22.41 -24.97
CA ARG A 84 1.21 -21.48 -24.88
C ARG A 84 0.01 -22.15 -24.19
N TYR A 85 -0.47 -21.58 -23.08
CA TYR A 85 -1.60 -22.10 -22.30
C TYR A 85 -2.91 -21.37 -22.57
N ALA A 86 -2.85 -20.07 -22.86
CA ALA A 86 -4.05 -19.28 -23.16
C ALA A 86 -3.75 -18.19 -24.20
N GLU A 87 -4.77 -17.78 -24.92
CA GLU A 87 -4.74 -16.68 -25.89
C GLU A 87 -6.11 -16.00 -25.91
N ASN A 88 -6.12 -14.68 -26.07
CA ASN A 88 -7.30 -13.91 -26.42
C ASN A 88 -6.96 -12.85 -27.48
N ASN A 89 -7.81 -11.82 -27.64
CA ASN A 89 -7.59 -10.77 -28.65
C ASN A 89 -6.36 -9.91 -28.36
N GLU A 90 -6.01 -9.73 -27.09
CA GLU A 90 -4.98 -8.77 -26.64
C GLU A 90 -3.70 -9.45 -26.18
N LEU A 91 -3.79 -10.64 -25.57
CA LEU A 91 -2.68 -11.30 -24.87
C LEU A 91 -2.53 -12.78 -25.24
N GLU A 92 -1.30 -13.28 -25.13
CA GLU A 92 -0.95 -14.70 -25.13
C GLU A 92 -0.17 -15.04 -23.86
N LEU A 93 -0.57 -16.11 -23.17
CA LEU A 93 0.08 -16.62 -21.95
C LEU A 93 0.86 -17.89 -22.27
N TYR A 94 2.15 -17.86 -21.92
CA TYR A 94 3.10 -18.95 -22.08
C TYR A 94 3.60 -19.41 -20.71
N MET A 95 3.98 -20.68 -20.61
CA MET A 95 4.64 -21.24 -19.43
C MET A 95 5.66 -22.31 -19.82
N ASN A 96 6.81 -22.29 -19.17
CA ASN A 96 7.77 -23.38 -19.18
C ASN A 96 7.29 -24.49 -18.24
N GLN A 97 7.06 -25.70 -18.75
CA GLN A 97 6.52 -26.81 -17.95
C GLN A 97 7.53 -27.41 -16.95
N GLU A 98 8.83 -27.18 -17.17
CA GLU A 98 9.90 -27.67 -16.29
C GLU A 98 10.22 -26.67 -15.19
N THR A 99 10.21 -25.38 -15.50
CA THR A 99 10.62 -24.32 -14.56
C THR A 99 9.47 -23.52 -13.97
N THR A 100 8.25 -23.74 -14.46
CA THR A 100 7.00 -23.02 -14.11
C THR A 100 7.02 -21.51 -14.35
N GLU A 101 8.07 -20.99 -15.00
CA GLU A 101 8.18 -19.61 -15.45
C GLU A 101 7.09 -19.28 -16.47
N ILE A 102 6.52 -18.09 -16.38
CA ILE A 102 5.50 -17.62 -17.32
C ILE A 102 6.03 -16.47 -18.17
N ALA A 103 5.44 -16.31 -19.35
CA ALA A 103 5.60 -15.14 -20.18
C ALA A 103 4.26 -14.67 -20.73
N VAL A 104 4.07 -13.37 -20.83
CA VAL A 104 2.88 -12.76 -21.44
C VAL A 104 3.31 -11.92 -22.62
N LYS A 105 2.79 -12.26 -23.79
CA LYS A 105 3.01 -11.48 -25.01
C LYS A 105 1.83 -10.53 -25.23
N ASN A 106 2.13 -9.24 -25.33
CA ASN A 106 1.17 -8.24 -25.80
C ASN A 106 1.04 -8.35 -27.33
N LYS A 107 -0.18 -8.57 -27.83
CA LYS A 107 -0.42 -8.73 -29.27
C LYS A 107 -0.43 -7.40 -30.02
N GLN A 108 -0.56 -6.28 -29.33
CA GLN A 108 -0.58 -4.94 -29.95
C GLN A 108 0.76 -4.58 -30.59
N ASP A 109 1.87 -4.93 -29.95
CA ASP A 109 3.23 -4.61 -30.39
C ASP A 109 4.18 -5.82 -30.42
N GLY A 110 3.74 -6.98 -29.93
CA GLY A 110 4.50 -8.21 -29.89
C GLY A 110 5.50 -8.30 -28.73
N TYR A 111 5.55 -7.32 -27.82
CA TYR A 111 6.48 -7.33 -26.69
C TYR A 111 6.09 -8.38 -25.65
N VAL A 112 7.10 -9.02 -25.07
CA VAL A 112 6.96 -10.17 -24.17
C VAL A 112 7.49 -9.81 -22.79
N TRP A 113 6.66 -10.01 -21.78
CA TRP A 113 6.97 -9.82 -20.37
C TRP A 113 7.19 -11.18 -19.70
N PHE A 114 8.29 -11.33 -18.97
CA PHE A 114 8.65 -12.57 -18.29
C PHE A 114 8.47 -12.45 -16.78
N SER A 115 8.10 -13.54 -16.11
CA SER A 115 8.06 -13.62 -14.64
C SER A 115 9.44 -13.56 -13.99
N ASN A 116 10.48 -13.95 -14.74
CA ASN A 116 11.84 -14.08 -14.25
C ASN A 116 12.83 -13.52 -15.27
N PRO A 117 13.94 -12.90 -14.85
CA PRO A 117 14.93 -12.41 -15.78
C PRO A 117 15.63 -13.57 -16.49
N ILE A 118 15.73 -13.52 -17.82
CA ILE A 118 16.35 -14.59 -18.63
C ILE A 118 17.85 -14.72 -18.34
N GLY A 119 18.55 -13.59 -18.15
CA GLY A 119 20.00 -13.54 -17.91
C GLY A 119 20.45 -13.84 -16.48
N ARG A 120 19.53 -14.15 -15.55
CA ARG A 120 19.80 -14.26 -14.09
C ARG A 120 20.94 -15.21 -13.71
N GLY A 121 21.13 -16.31 -14.45
CA GLY A 121 22.19 -17.29 -14.17
C GLY A 121 23.60 -16.71 -14.29
N ASN A 122 23.77 -15.74 -15.19
CA ASN A 122 25.04 -15.06 -15.47
C ASN A 122 25.15 -13.69 -14.77
N ASP A 123 24.26 -13.39 -13.82
CA ASP A 123 24.33 -12.14 -13.08
C ASP A 123 25.67 -12.02 -12.34
N PRO A 124 26.45 -10.93 -12.56
CA PRO A 124 27.77 -10.75 -11.99
C PRO A 124 27.76 -10.32 -10.52
N ILE A 125 26.63 -9.83 -10.00
CA ILE A 125 26.47 -9.31 -8.65
C ILE A 125 25.78 -10.35 -7.75
N ALA A 126 24.80 -11.07 -8.29
CA ALA A 126 23.95 -11.96 -7.51
C ALA A 126 24.72 -13.16 -6.93
N SER A 127 24.58 -13.35 -5.62
CA SER A 127 24.98 -14.58 -4.94
C SER A 127 24.10 -15.77 -5.38
N PRO A 128 24.48 -17.03 -5.10
CA PRO A 128 23.62 -18.19 -5.39
C PRO A 128 22.21 -18.07 -4.81
N LEU A 129 22.08 -17.50 -3.60
CA LEU A 129 20.81 -17.21 -2.96
C LEU A 129 19.94 -16.27 -3.83
N TYR A 130 20.50 -15.14 -4.27
CA TYR A 130 19.75 -14.18 -5.09
C TYR A 130 19.45 -14.68 -6.51
N LYS A 131 20.30 -15.54 -7.09
CA LYS A 131 20.02 -16.22 -8.37
C LYS A 131 18.84 -17.19 -8.24
N SER A 132 18.75 -17.89 -7.13
CA SER A 132 17.60 -18.73 -6.79
C SER A 132 16.34 -17.89 -6.60
N GLU A 133 16.41 -16.80 -5.82
CA GLU A 133 15.28 -15.87 -5.66
C GLU A 133 14.78 -15.34 -7.02
N MET A 134 15.69 -14.94 -7.91
CA MET A 134 15.36 -14.51 -9.27
C MET A 134 14.72 -15.60 -10.14
N SER A 135 14.84 -16.87 -9.74
CA SER A 135 14.26 -18.02 -10.43
C SER A 135 12.91 -18.46 -9.85
N SER A 136 12.45 -17.83 -8.76
CA SER A 136 11.21 -18.18 -8.06
C SER A 136 9.97 -17.46 -8.61
N GLN A 137 8.82 -18.13 -8.55
CA GLN A 137 7.49 -17.53 -8.77
C GLN A 137 6.88 -17.02 -7.45
N VAL A 138 7.16 -17.73 -6.36
CA VAL A 138 6.69 -17.44 -5.01
C VAL A 138 7.87 -17.46 -4.06
N GLN A 139 8.02 -16.41 -3.26
CA GLN A 139 8.89 -16.41 -2.09
C GLN A 139 8.00 -16.37 -0.85
N LEU A 140 8.35 -17.16 0.16
CA LEU A 140 7.60 -17.17 1.42
C LEU A 140 8.54 -16.97 2.59
N THR A 141 8.02 -16.32 3.61
CA THR A 141 8.66 -16.30 4.92
C THR A 141 7.75 -16.99 5.93
N TYR A 142 8.34 -17.68 6.88
CA TYR A 142 7.61 -18.39 7.93
C TYR A 142 8.31 -18.25 9.28
N TYR A 143 7.56 -18.42 10.35
CA TYR A 143 8.09 -18.45 11.70
C TYR A 143 8.38 -19.89 12.12
N ASN A 144 9.38 -20.12 12.97
CA ASN A 144 9.45 -21.36 13.75
C ASN A 144 8.75 -21.22 15.11
N ASP A 145 8.78 -22.29 15.91
CA ASP A 145 8.26 -22.37 17.27
C ASP A 145 8.79 -21.27 18.22
N LYS A 146 9.97 -20.70 17.93
CA LYS A 146 10.61 -19.61 18.68
C LYS A 146 10.31 -18.22 18.10
N GLY A 147 9.51 -18.12 17.04
CA GLY A 147 9.22 -16.86 16.35
C GLY A 147 10.35 -16.36 15.46
N GLN A 148 11.37 -17.18 15.17
CA GLN A 148 12.45 -16.81 14.25
C GLN A 148 11.94 -16.89 12.81
N ILE A 149 12.32 -15.91 11.99
CA ILE A 149 11.92 -15.81 10.60
C ILE A 149 12.87 -16.65 9.74
N ASN A 150 12.30 -17.48 8.87
CA ASN A 150 12.99 -18.27 7.86
C ASN A 150 12.35 -17.97 6.50
N GLN A 151 13.08 -18.22 5.42
CA GLN A 151 12.64 -17.93 4.05
C GLN A 151 12.83 -19.17 3.17
N LEU A 152 11.84 -19.45 2.33
CA LEU A 152 11.89 -20.46 1.27
C LEU A 152 11.43 -19.84 -0.04
N ASN A 153 11.74 -20.48 -1.15
CA ASN A 153 11.29 -20.03 -2.46
C ASN A 153 10.85 -21.19 -3.34
N SER A 154 9.95 -20.91 -4.29
CA SER A 154 9.38 -21.95 -5.14
C SER A 154 10.42 -22.63 -6.05
N PHE A 155 11.58 -22.02 -6.29
CA PHE A 155 12.60 -22.60 -7.15
C PHE A 155 13.41 -23.69 -6.43
N ASP A 156 14.14 -23.33 -5.37
CA ASP A 156 14.97 -24.27 -4.61
C ASP A 156 14.12 -25.32 -3.92
N ASP A 157 12.98 -24.93 -3.37
CA ASP A 157 12.22 -25.77 -2.45
C ASP A 157 11.06 -26.51 -3.09
N SER A 158 10.80 -26.30 -4.40
CA SER A 158 9.75 -27.01 -5.12
C SER A 158 10.15 -27.39 -6.54
N VAL A 159 10.42 -26.42 -7.42
CA VAL A 159 10.67 -26.65 -8.86
C VAL A 159 11.91 -27.50 -9.11
N SER A 160 13.05 -27.16 -8.49
CA SER A 160 14.31 -27.92 -8.64
C SER A 160 14.17 -29.38 -8.15
N LYS A 161 13.26 -29.61 -7.19
CA LYS A 161 12.92 -30.91 -6.62
C LYS A 161 11.76 -31.62 -7.34
N LYS A 162 11.19 -31.02 -8.39
CA LYS A 162 9.99 -31.50 -9.12
C LYS A 162 8.78 -31.72 -8.21
N GLN A 163 8.61 -30.87 -7.20
CA GLN A 163 7.52 -30.93 -6.22
C GLN A 163 6.41 -29.92 -6.55
N PHE A 164 5.88 -29.96 -7.77
CA PHE A 164 4.77 -29.11 -8.20
C PHE A 164 3.85 -29.87 -9.16
N GLU A 165 2.59 -29.41 -9.23
CA GLU A 165 1.61 -29.92 -10.17
C GLU A 165 1.07 -28.80 -11.04
N ILE A 166 0.95 -29.04 -12.35
CA ILE A 166 0.37 -28.11 -13.31
C ILE A 166 -1.02 -28.62 -13.69
N GLN A 167 -2.02 -27.75 -13.62
CA GLN A 167 -3.40 -28.04 -14.00
C GLN A 167 -3.85 -27.02 -15.05
N ASP A 168 -4.32 -27.52 -16.20
CA ASP A 168 -4.88 -26.67 -17.26
C ASP A 168 -6.19 -26.01 -16.76
N LEU A 169 -6.35 -24.72 -17.04
CA LEU A 169 -7.61 -23.98 -16.82
C LEU A 169 -8.12 -23.45 -18.17
N GLU A 170 -9.43 -23.20 -18.30
CA GLU A 170 -10.04 -22.75 -19.56
C GLU A 170 -9.35 -21.52 -20.19
N LYS A 171 -8.89 -20.58 -19.35
CA LYS A 171 -8.26 -19.33 -19.77
C LYS A 171 -6.89 -19.12 -19.13
N GLY A 172 -6.21 -20.21 -18.76
CA GLY A 172 -5.00 -20.09 -17.97
C GLY A 172 -4.43 -21.40 -17.48
N VAL A 173 -3.68 -21.32 -16.41
CA VAL A 173 -2.98 -22.46 -15.82
C VAL A 173 -2.86 -22.27 -14.31
N LYS A 174 -3.03 -23.35 -13.55
CA LYS A 174 -2.79 -23.40 -12.10
C LYS A 174 -1.53 -24.21 -11.84
N VAL A 175 -0.68 -23.69 -10.95
CA VAL A 175 0.48 -24.41 -10.43
C VAL A 175 0.33 -24.56 -8.93
N VAL A 176 0.37 -25.80 -8.44
CA VAL A 176 0.35 -26.12 -7.02
C VAL A 176 1.77 -26.46 -6.58
N TYR A 177 2.41 -25.54 -5.86
CA TYR A 177 3.76 -25.73 -5.34
C TYR A 177 3.72 -26.43 -3.98
N GLN A 178 4.53 -27.47 -3.81
CA GLN A 178 4.89 -28.01 -2.50
C GLN A 178 6.30 -27.52 -2.15
N ILE A 179 6.36 -26.46 -1.36
CA ILE A 179 7.58 -25.71 -1.01
C ILE A 179 8.09 -26.23 0.33
N GLY A 180 9.26 -26.84 0.33
CA GLY A 180 9.93 -27.39 1.50
C GLY A 180 10.60 -28.72 1.18
N THR A 181 10.89 -29.50 2.21
CA THR A 181 11.43 -30.85 2.02
C THR A 181 10.33 -31.87 2.22
N ILE A 182 10.01 -32.63 1.17
CA ILE A 182 9.11 -33.78 1.26
C ILE A 182 9.95 -35.03 1.43
N HIS A 183 9.97 -35.61 2.62
CA HIS A 183 10.68 -36.86 2.88
C HIS A 183 9.86 -38.09 2.44
N LYS A 184 9.49 -38.20 1.15
CA LYS A 184 8.81 -39.40 0.62
C LYS A 184 9.60 -40.69 0.88
N SER A 185 10.93 -40.60 0.94
CA SER A 185 11.84 -41.71 1.21
C SER A 185 11.87 -42.14 2.69
N ALA A 186 11.58 -41.26 3.65
CA ALA A 186 11.60 -41.59 5.06
C ALA A 186 10.45 -42.52 5.47
N GLU A 187 9.32 -42.46 4.76
CA GLU A 187 8.18 -43.34 5.00
C GLU A 187 8.47 -44.82 4.69
N ALA A 188 9.45 -45.09 3.81
CA ALA A 188 9.90 -46.44 3.46
C ALA A 188 11.05 -46.95 4.34
N ILE A 189 11.43 -46.19 5.37
CA ILE A 189 12.48 -46.56 6.34
C ILE A 189 11.81 -46.77 7.70
N PRO A 190 11.98 -47.94 8.35
CA PRO A 190 11.43 -48.14 9.69
C PRO A 190 12.20 -47.29 10.70
N GLN A 191 11.49 -46.53 11.54
CA GLN A 191 12.06 -45.84 12.70
C GLN A 191 12.52 -46.86 13.75
N ALA A 192 11.77 -47.94 13.92
CA ALA A 192 12.15 -49.11 14.69
C ALA A 192 11.70 -50.40 14.00
N ILE A 193 12.56 -51.41 14.00
CA ILE A 193 12.31 -52.74 13.42
C ILE A 193 12.90 -53.81 14.33
N SER A 194 12.22 -54.96 14.47
CA SER A 194 12.73 -56.05 15.31
C SER A 194 14.04 -56.61 14.75
N LYS A 195 14.89 -57.15 15.62
CA LYS A 195 16.16 -57.76 15.20
C LYS A 195 15.95 -58.79 14.09
N GLU A 196 14.98 -59.67 14.27
CA GLU A 196 14.68 -60.78 13.37
C GLU A 196 14.25 -60.26 12.00
N ARG A 197 13.32 -59.30 11.95
CA ARG A 197 12.84 -58.72 10.69
C ARG A 197 13.91 -57.89 9.99
N PHE A 198 14.73 -57.15 10.73
CA PHE A 198 15.84 -56.39 10.15
C PHE A 198 16.89 -57.31 9.51
N GLU A 199 17.24 -58.40 10.19
CA GLU A 199 18.21 -59.37 9.71
C GLU A 199 17.66 -60.20 8.52
N GLU A 200 16.38 -60.59 8.54
CA GLU A 200 15.77 -61.42 7.49
C GLU A 200 15.29 -60.64 6.26
N LEU A 201 14.56 -59.53 6.46
CA LEU A 201 13.90 -58.81 5.38
C LEU A 201 14.80 -57.75 4.73
N ILE A 202 15.80 -57.25 5.46
CA ILE A 202 16.73 -56.22 4.99
C ILE A 202 18.13 -56.80 4.79
N LEU A 203 18.87 -57.12 5.86
CA LEU A 203 20.29 -57.47 5.76
C LEU A 203 20.55 -58.78 4.99
N GLY A 204 19.68 -59.78 5.17
CA GLY A 204 19.78 -61.10 4.54
C GLY A 204 19.49 -61.09 3.03
N LYS A 205 18.75 -60.10 2.54
CA LYS A 205 18.44 -59.94 1.11
C LYS A 205 19.46 -59.07 0.36
N LEU A 206 20.29 -58.32 1.08
CA LEU A 206 21.40 -57.55 0.51
C LEU A 206 22.55 -58.49 0.16
N LYS A 207 22.85 -58.63 -1.14
CA LYS A 207 23.90 -59.53 -1.65
C LYS A 207 25.32 -58.98 -1.45
N ASP A 208 25.47 -57.65 -1.46
CA ASP A 208 26.75 -56.97 -1.33
C ASP A 208 27.09 -56.69 0.15
N GLU A 209 28.27 -57.14 0.58
CA GLU A 209 28.72 -57.07 1.98
C GLU A 209 28.99 -55.62 2.43
N GLN A 210 29.49 -54.78 1.52
CA GLN A 210 29.73 -53.36 1.78
C GLN A 210 28.41 -52.61 1.99
N THR A 211 27.41 -52.88 1.14
CA THR A 211 26.06 -52.33 1.22
C THR A 211 25.37 -52.79 2.51
N ARG A 212 25.49 -54.08 2.87
CA ARG A 212 24.93 -54.62 4.13
C ARG A 212 25.51 -53.90 5.35
N THR A 213 26.82 -53.69 5.37
CA THR A 213 27.50 -53.00 6.47
C THR A 213 27.09 -51.53 6.55
N ASN A 214 26.97 -50.86 5.40
CA ASN A 214 26.51 -49.47 5.32
C ASN A 214 25.07 -49.33 5.82
N VAL A 215 24.15 -50.18 5.36
CA VAL A 215 22.75 -50.21 5.83
C VAL A 215 22.69 -50.48 7.33
N ALA A 216 23.40 -51.49 7.84
CA ALA A 216 23.43 -51.79 9.27
C ALA A 216 23.95 -50.62 10.11
N TYR A 217 24.95 -49.87 9.62
CA TYR A 217 25.49 -48.69 10.31
C TYR A 217 24.47 -47.56 10.46
N LYS A 218 23.52 -47.44 9.51
CA LYS A 218 22.43 -46.45 9.56
C LYS A 218 21.39 -46.74 10.66
N PHE A 219 21.46 -47.90 11.31
CA PHE A 219 20.63 -48.28 12.45
C PHE A 219 21.47 -48.47 13.72
N LYS A 220 20.85 -48.26 14.88
CA LYS A 220 21.42 -48.46 16.21
C LYS A 220 20.67 -49.62 16.86
N PHE A 221 21.40 -50.68 17.18
CA PHE A 221 20.82 -51.82 17.90
C PHE A 221 20.60 -51.49 19.38
N ASN A 222 19.41 -51.81 19.89
CA ASN A 222 19.05 -51.70 21.30
C ASN A 222 18.94 -53.12 21.89
N GLU A 223 19.95 -53.52 22.68
CA GLU A 223 20.05 -54.87 23.25
C GLU A 223 18.92 -55.21 24.24
N GLU A 224 18.42 -54.24 25.00
CA GLU A 224 17.36 -54.47 25.99
C GLU A 224 16.00 -54.75 25.34
N LYS A 225 15.75 -54.11 24.19
CA LYS A 225 14.49 -54.21 23.45
C LYS A 225 14.53 -55.18 22.26
N GLN A 226 15.71 -55.64 21.86
CA GLN A 226 15.93 -56.46 20.65
C GLN A 226 15.39 -55.81 19.36
N ILE A 227 15.58 -54.50 19.22
CA ILE A 227 15.17 -53.71 18.05
C ILE A 227 16.33 -52.90 17.48
N TYR A 228 16.26 -52.59 16.18
CA TYR A 228 17.10 -51.62 15.51
C TYR A 228 16.35 -50.30 15.35
N GLU A 229 16.90 -49.21 15.88
CA GLU A 229 16.37 -47.84 15.75
C GLU A 229 17.16 -47.09 14.68
N VAL A 230 16.50 -46.41 13.75
CA VAL A 230 17.21 -45.63 12.72
C VAL A 230 17.99 -44.49 13.36
N ARG A 231 19.23 -44.25 12.90
CA ARG A 231 20.01 -43.08 13.33
C ARG A 231 19.44 -41.82 12.66
N GLN A 232 19.84 -40.64 13.14
CA GLN A 232 19.62 -39.42 12.35
C GLN A 232 20.42 -39.49 11.05
N LEU A 233 19.70 -39.44 9.93
CA LEU A 233 20.26 -39.50 8.58
C LEU A 233 20.18 -38.13 7.91
N GLN A 234 21.17 -37.80 7.07
CA GLN A 234 21.07 -36.69 6.13
C GLN A 234 20.16 -37.09 4.94
N ASP A 235 19.54 -36.12 4.28
CA ASP A 235 18.49 -36.37 3.29
C ASP A 235 18.92 -37.28 2.13
N TYR A 236 20.10 -37.06 1.54
CA TYR A 236 20.62 -37.92 0.47
C TYR A 236 20.89 -39.35 0.98
N VAL A 237 21.26 -39.50 2.26
CA VAL A 237 21.53 -40.81 2.90
C VAL A 237 20.23 -41.57 3.13
N ALA A 238 19.17 -40.87 3.50
CA ALA A 238 17.82 -41.42 3.65
C ALA A 238 17.23 -41.82 2.29
N GLU A 239 17.40 -40.99 1.24
CA GLU A 239 16.94 -41.35 -0.10
C GLU A 239 17.69 -42.56 -0.67
N GLU A 240 19.01 -42.62 -0.49
CA GLU A 240 19.82 -43.78 -0.86
C GLU A 240 19.41 -45.02 -0.06
N LEU A 241 19.17 -44.89 1.26
CA LEU A 241 18.71 -45.99 2.09
C LEU A 241 17.34 -46.49 1.63
N ALA A 242 16.38 -45.60 1.39
CA ALA A 242 15.04 -45.98 0.92
C ALA A 242 15.08 -46.70 -0.43
N LYS A 243 15.92 -46.24 -1.38
CA LYS A 243 16.16 -46.95 -2.66
C LYS A 243 16.75 -48.33 -2.43
N THR A 244 17.68 -48.45 -1.48
CA THR A 244 18.31 -49.72 -1.11
C THR A 244 17.29 -50.68 -0.49
N LEU A 245 16.43 -50.21 0.42
CA LEU A 245 15.35 -50.99 1.04
C LEU A 245 14.32 -51.45 0.00
N ALA A 246 13.92 -50.54 -0.91
CA ALA A 246 13.02 -50.89 -2.02
C ALA A 246 13.63 -51.98 -2.93
N SER A 247 14.94 -51.95 -3.16
CA SER A 247 15.63 -52.97 -3.99
C SER A 247 15.57 -54.40 -3.42
N VAL A 248 15.39 -54.53 -2.10
CA VAL A 248 15.20 -55.83 -1.42
C VAL A 248 13.73 -56.17 -1.17
N GLY A 249 12.81 -55.37 -1.72
CA GLY A 249 11.38 -55.55 -1.62
C GLY A 249 10.79 -55.16 -0.26
N TYR A 250 11.51 -54.32 0.51
CA TYR A 250 10.98 -53.74 1.75
C TYR A 250 10.18 -52.47 1.40
N THR A 251 8.92 -52.42 1.81
CA THR A 251 7.93 -51.41 1.38
C THR A 251 7.58 -50.40 2.47
N LYS A 252 6.83 -49.35 2.11
CA LYS A 252 6.28 -48.38 3.06
C LYS A 252 5.33 -49.08 4.06
N GLU A 253 4.55 -50.04 3.58
CA GLU A 253 3.63 -50.83 4.39
C GLU A 253 4.38 -51.67 5.42
N ASP A 254 5.51 -52.27 5.04
CA ASP A 254 6.38 -53.01 5.97
C ASP A 254 6.97 -52.08 7.04
N ALA A 255 7.43 -50.89 6.65
CA ALA A 255 7.95 -49.87 7.57
C ALA A 255 6.89 -49.44 8.61
N LEU A 256 5.64 -49.25 8.16
CA LEU A 256 4.51 -48.89 9.04
C LEU A 256 4.16 -50.03 10.00
N GLU A 257 4.13 -51.28 9.51
CA GLU A 257 3.91 -52.46 10.34
C GLU A 257 4.99 -52.58 11.42
N ASP A 258 6.26 -52.44 11.04
CA ASP A 258 7.40 -52.54 11.94
C ASP A 258 7.40 -51.44 13.00
N ASN A 259 7.13 -50.20 12.61
CA ASN A 259 7.01 -49.09 13.57
C ASN A 259 5.91 -49.35 14.60
N LYS A 260 4.73 -49.77 14.13
CA LYS A 260 3.57 -50.06 15.00
C LYS A 260 3.85 -51.23 15.94
N ALA A 261 4.47 -52.31 15.44
CA ALA A 261 4.80 -53.50 16.24
C ALA A 261 5.82 -53.19 17.34
N ASN A 262 6.73 -52.24 17.10
CA ASN A 262 7.80 -51.87 18.03
C ASN A 262 7.46 -50.67 18.94
N GLY A 263 6.17 -50.32 19.06
CA GLY A 263 5.72 -49.28 19.98
C GLY A 263 6.16 -47.87 19.59
N VAL A 264 6.59 -47.67 18.35
CA VAL A 264 6.67 -46.33 17.74
C VAL A 264 5.22 -45.93 17.48
N SER A 265 4.64 -45.18 18.43
CA SER A 265 3.39 -44.46 18.18
C SER A 265 3.52 -43.66 16.88
N GLU A 266 2.41 -43.33 16.21
CA GLU A 266 2.34 -42.28 15.17
C GLU A 266 2.70 -40.90 15.76
N GLN A 267 3.78 -40.79 16.52
CA GLN A 267 4.52 -39.56 16.65
C GLN A 267 5.17 -39.36 15.29
N GLU A 268 4.43 -38.66 14.44
CA GLU A 268 4.98 -37.91 13.33
C GLU A 268 6.34 -37.38 13.80
N GLY A 269 7.40 -37.72 13.06
CA GLY A 269 8.70 -37.06 13.26
C GLY A 269 8.50 -35.54 13.30
N PRO A 270 9.46 -34.76 13.82
CA PRO A 270 9.29 -33.32 13.97
C PRO A 270 8.66 -32.74 12.69
N GLU A 271 7.49 -32.11 12.85
CA GLU A 271 6.73 -31.51 11.74
C GLU A 271 7.74 -30.72 10.89
N GLN A 272 7.71 -30.86 9.57
CA GLN A 272 8.68 -30.21 8.71
C GLN A 272 8.06 -28.96 8.08
N PRO A 273 8.86 -27.92 7.76
CA PRO A 273 8.36 -26.71 7.10
C PRO A 273 7.99 -27.02 5.63
N LEU A 274 6.82 -27.60 5.42
CA LEU A 274 6.25 -27.95 4.12
C LEU A 274 4.99 -27.13 3.86
N PHE A 275 5.00 -26.34 2.80
CA PHE A 275 3.92 -25.41 2.44
C PHE A 275 3.30 -25.81 1.11
N THR A 276 1.97 -25.82 1.01
CA THR A 276 1.27 -25.97 -0.27
C THR A 276 0.73 -24.62 -0.72
N ILE A 277 1.22 -24.10 -1.85
CA ILE A 277 0.83 -22.79 -2.38
C ILE A 277 0.27 -22.95 -3.81
N PRO A 278 -1.05 -22.82 -4.01
CA PRO A 278 -1.65 -22.79 -5.34
C PRO A 278 -1.63 -21.39 -5.95
N VAL A 279 -1.10 -21.27 -7.16
CA VAL A 279 -1.08 -20.02 -7.95
C VAL A 279 -1.78 -20.25 -9.28
N GLU A 280 -2.78 -19.42 -9.57
CA GLU A 280 -3.49 -19.40 -10.85
C GLU A 280 -3.04 -18.20 -11.69
N TYR A 281 -2.74 -18.46 -12.96
CA TYR A 281 -2.45 -17.44 -13.97
C TYR A 281 -3.54 -17.50 -15.04
N LYS A 282 -4.31 -16.42 -15.23
CA LYS A 282 -5.42 -16.36 -16.18
C LYS A 282 -5.37 -15.11 -17.03
N LEU A 283 -5.78 -15.23 -18.30
CA LEU A 283 -6.04 -14.07 -19.14
C LEU A 283 -7.47 -13.60 -18.93
N GLU A 284 -7.62 -12.34 -18.53
CA GLU A 284 -8.92 -11.72 -18.24
C GLU A 284 -9.04 -10.39 -18.97
N GLY A 285 -9.60 -10.42 -20.19
CA GLY A 285 -9.61 -9.25 -21.06
C GLY A 285 -8.18 -8.92 -21.49
N ASP A 286 -7.75 -7.69 -21.26
CA ASP A 286 -6.41 -7.20 -21.55
C ASP A 286 -5.47 -7.24 -20.34
N HIS A 287 -5.82 -8.02 -19.30
CA HIS A 287 -4.99 -8.24 -18.12
C HIS A 287 -4.49 -9.69 -18.00
N LEU A 288 -3.31 -9.86 -17.41
CA LEU A 288 -2.92 -11.10 -16.73
C LEU A 288 -3.41 -11.04 -15.28
N GLY A 289 -4.32 -11.94 -14.89
CA GLY A 289 -4.71 -12.17 -13.50
C GLY A 289 -3.82 -13.23 -12.84
N VAL A 290 -3.33 -12.92 -11.65
CA VAL A 290 -2.56 -13.81 -10.78
C VAL A 290 -3.31 -13.97 -9.47
N THR A 291 -3.67 -15.21 -9.11
CA THR A 291 -4.49 -15.48 -7.92
C THR A 291 -3.86 -16.55 -7.04
N VAL A 292 -3.76 -16.28 -5.74
CA VAL A 292 -3.47 -17.29 -4.72
C VAL A 292 -4.73 -17.55 -3.91
N LYS A 293 -5.23 -18.78 -3.96
CA LYS A 293 -6.39 -19.23 -3.19
C LYS A 293 -5.95 -19.52 -1.75
N THR A 294 -6.04 -18.54 -0.85
CA THR A 294 -5.49 -18.72 0.51
C THR A 294 -6.23 -19.78 1.35
N SER A 295 -7.47 -20.10 0.99
CA SER A 295 -8.21 -21.24 1.57
C SER A 295 -7.64 -22.62 1.19
N GLU A 296 -6.87 -22.70 0.10
CA GLU A 296 -6.16 -23.91 -0.32
C GLU A 296 -4.69 -23.93 0.14
N VAL A 297 -4.21 -22.84 0.76
CA VAL A 297 -2.86 -22.76 1.30
C VAL A 297 -2.78 -23.59 2.58
N THR A 298 -1.83 -24.51 2.64
CA THR A 298 -1.57 -25.33 3.83
C THR A 298 -0.17 -25.11 4.36
N TYR A 299 -0.06 -25.09 5.69
CA TYR A 299 1.21 -24.99 6.40
C TYR A 299 1.09 -25.63 7.80
N PRO A 300 2.19 -26.19 8.33
CA PRO A 300 2.31 -26.69 9.68
C PRO A 300 1.95 -25.66 10.74
N LYS A 301 1.32 -26.07 11.85
CA LYS A 301 1.05 -25.14 12.96
C LYS A 301 2.32 -24.69 13.67
N THR A 302 3.35 -25.54 13.70
CA THR A 302 4.67 -25.21 14.24
C THR A 302 5.49 -24.31 13.33
N TYR A 303 5.06 -24.15 12.06
CA TYR A 303 5.68 -23.26 11.07
C TYR A 303 4.68 -22.29 10.44
N PRO A 304 4.13 -21.31 11.20
CA PRO A 304 3.16 -20.38 10.67
C PRO A 304 3.70 -19.58 9.49
N LEU A 305 2.93 -19.53 8.40
CA LEU A 305 3.24 -18.76 7.20
C LEU A 305 3.14 -17.25 7.48
N LYS A 306 4.27 -16.55 7.52
CA LYS A 306 4.33 -15.11 7.79
C LYS A 306 3.84 -14.32 6.59
N SER A 307 4.49 -14.48 5.44
CA SER A 307 4.17 -13.72 4.23
C SER A 307 4.42 -14.48 2.93
N LEU A 308 3.76 -14.04 1.87
CA LEU A 308 3.95 -14.51 0.49
C LEU A 308 4.30 -13.31 -0.40
N GLN A 309 5.43 -13.37 -1.10
CA GLN A 309 5.77 -12.43 -2.17
C GLN A 309 5.59 -13.12 -3.52
N ILE A 310 4.73 -12.55 -4.35
CA ILE A 310 4.26 -13.16 -5.59
C ILE A 310 4.91 -12.46 -6.78
N LEU A 311 5.57 -13.24 -7.64
CA LEU A 311 6.23 -12.78 -8.86
C LEU A 311 7.15 -11.57 -8.64
N LYS A 312 8.05 -11.63 -7.65
CA LYS A 312 8.98 -10.55 -7.26
C LYS A 312 9.69 -9.89 -8.46
N TYR A 313 10.02 -10.67 -9.48
CA TYR A 313 10.79 -10.24 -10.65
C TYR A 313 9.99 -10.18 -11.96
N PHE A 314 8.66 -10.12 -11.90
CA PHE A 314 7.85 -9.95 -13.11
C PHE A 314 8.22 -8.64 -13.81
N GLY A 315 8.64 -8.75 -15.07
CA GLY A 315 9.07 -7.60 -15.87
C GLY A 315 10.32 -6.89 -15.35
N ALA A 316 11.16 -7.56 -14.54
CA ALA A 316 12.36 -6.97 -13.97
C ALA A 316 13.31 -6.43 -15.06
N ALA A 317 13.81 -5.21 -14.84
CA ALA A 317 14.58 -4.47 -15.83
C ALA A 317 16.08 -4.53 -15.51
N ASP A 318 16.88 -5.01 -16.46
CA ASP A 318 18.34 -5.04 -16.33
C ASP A 318 18.98 -3.64 -16.40
N GLY A 319 20.28 -3.58 -16.12
CA GLY A 319 21.06 -2.33 -16.12
C GLY A 319 21.14 -1.59 -17.47
N SER A 320 20.73 -2.21 -18.58
CA SER A 320 20.69 -1.56 -19.90
C SER A 320 19.37 -0.84 -20.18
N LYS A 321 18.30 -1.16 -19.44
CA LYS A 321 16.98 -0.54 -19.60
C LYS A 321 16.93 0.82 -18.92
N SER A 322 16.20 1.75 -19.53
CA SER A 322 15.93 3.09 -18.97
C SER A 322 14.48 3.21 -18.53
N GLY A 323 14.16 4.05 -17.55
CA GLY A 323 12.78 4.24 -17.10
C GLY A 323 12.65 4.47 -15.60
N TYR A 324 11.57 3.96 -15.01
CA TYR A 324 11.32 4.08 -13.56
C TYR A 324 10.33 3.03 -13.06
N MET A 325 10.37 2.77 -11.76
CA MET A 325 9.32 2.11 -11.00
C MET A 325 8.41 3.17 -10.40
N PHE A 326 7.10 2.98 -10.52
CA PHE A 326 6.08 3.79 -9.85
C PHE A 326 5.67 3.10 -8.55
N VAL A 327 5.75 3.85 -7.44
CA VAL A 327 5.28 3.43 -6.12
C VAL A 327 4.19 4.39 -5.63
N PRO A 328 3.11 3.89 -5.02
CA PRO A 328 1.96 4.71 -4.57
C PRO A 328 2.21 5.38 -3.20
N ASP A 329 3.39 5.97 -3.03
CA ASP A 329 3.80 6.69 -1.82
C ASP A 329 3.11 8.05 -1.77
N GLY A 330 2.08 8.19 -0.92
CA GLY A 330 1.25 9.39 -0.85
C GLY A 330 0.55 9.69 -2.18
N SER A 331 0.88 10.83 -2.79
CA SER A 331 0.40 11.24 -4.11
C SER A 331 0.95 10.37 -5.25
N GLY A 332 2.09 9.71 -5.01
CA GLY A 332 2.84 8.91 -5.97
C GLY A 332 4.30 9.33 -6.06
N ALA A 333 5.20 8.36 -6.21
CA ALA A 333 6.62 8.63 -6.40
C ALA A 333 7.23 7.71 -7.47
N LEU A 334 8.30 8.19 -8.10
CA LEU A 334 9.10 7.46 -9.07
C LEU A 334 10.47 7.12 -8.50
N ILE A 335 10.89 5.88 -8.70
CA ILE A 335 12.27 5.42 -8.48
C ILE A 335 12.86 5.16 -9.86
N ARG A 336 13.81 5.98 -10.30
CA ARG A 336 14.49 5.82 -11.60
C ARG A 336 15.26 4.51 -11.61
N LEU A 337 15.16 3.77 -12.73
CA LEU A 337 15.94 2.54 -12.88
C LEU A 337 17.43 2.89 -12.82
N ASN A 338 18.21 2.03 -12.16
CA ASN A 338 19.67 2.16 -12.11
C ASN A 338 20.14 3.50 -11.48
N ASN A 339 19.39 4.11 -10.56
CA ASN A 339 19.71 5.43 -9.98
C ASN A 339 20.94 5.45 -9.05
N ASN A 340 21.61 4.30 -8.84
CA ASN A 340 22.84 4.14 -8.06
C ASN A 340 22.72 4.54 -6.57
N LYS A 341 21.51 4.63 -6.02
CA LYS A 341 21.27 4.91 -4.59
C LYS A 341 21.44 3.66 -3.72
N LEU A 342 22.58 2.99 -3.85
CA LEU A 342 22.84 1.67 -3.25
C LEU A 342 22.77 1.66 -1.72
N ASN A 343 22.99 2.81 -1.07
CA ASN A 343 22.94 2.98 0.39
C ASN A 343 21.55 3.38 0.94
N ALA A 344 20.55 3.62 0.09
CA ALA A 344 19.19 3.91 0.55
C ALA A 344 18.44 2.61 0.88
N GLU A 345 17.56 2.59 1.88
CA GLU A 345 16.72 1.40 2.11
C GLU A 345 15.81 1.11 0.90
N PRO A 346 15.52 -0.17 0.58
CA PRO A 346 14.50 -0.52 -0.38
C PRO A 346 13.17 0.15 -0.05
N TYR A 347 12.36 0.43 -1.07
CA TYR A 347 10.98 0.86 -0.83
C TYR A 347 10.17 -0.33 -0.32
N GLN A 348 9.50 -0.17 0.81
CA GLN A 348 8.57 -1.16 1.34
C GLN A 348 7.55 -0.46 2.24
N LEU A 349 6.31 -0.32 1.76
CA LEU A 349 5.22 0.29 2.54
C LEU A 349 3.93 -0.54 2.47
N PRO A 350 3.19 -0.66 3.59
CA PRO A 350 1.90 -1.32 3.63
C PRO A 350 0.81 -0.51 2.93
N VAL A 351 -0.04 -1.21 2.19
CA VAL A 351 -1.27 -0.66 1.63
C VAL A 351 -2.21 -0.30 2.78
N TYR A 352 -2.84 0.87 2.66
CA TYR A 352 -3.70 1.54 3.64
C TYR A 352 -3.00 1.93 4.96
N GLY A 353 -1.68 2.11 4.93
CA GLY A 353 -0.89 2.56 6.08
C GLY A 353 -0.62 1.44 7.09
N GLU A 354 -0.23 1.82 8.30
CA GLU A 354 0.10 0.87 9.37
C GLU A 354 -1.16 0.25 10.02
N ASP A 355 -1.01 -0.92 10.64
CA ASP A 355 -2.05 -1.52 11.47
C ASP A 355 -1.84 -1.10 12.94
N GLY A 356 -2.77 -0.32 13.48
CA GLY A 356 -2.76 0.19 14.85
C GLY A 356 -2.90 -0.89 15.94
N THR A 357 -2.93 -2.17 15.57
CA THR A 357 -2.85 -3.30 16.52
C THR A 357 -1.45 -3.89 16.71
N PHE A 358 -0.43 -3.26 16.13
CA PHE A 358 0.97 -3.53 16.46
C PHE A 358 1.55 -2.45 17.36
N ASP A 359 2.28 -2.88 18.40
CA ASP A 359 2.83 -1.95 19.37
C ASP A 359 4.21 -1.41 18.95
N VAL A 360 4.19 -0.34 18.17
CA VAL A 360 5.41 0.33 17.70
C VAL A 360 6.07 1.11 18.85
N LYS A 361 7.32 0.74 19.18
CA LYS A 361 8.06 1.35 20.30
C LYS A 361 8.79 2.62 19.90
N GLU A 362 9.27 2.67 18.67
CA GLU A 362 10.05 3.77 18.10
C GLU A 362 9.56 4.05 16.68
N LYS A 363 9.46 5.32 16.32
CA LYS A 363 9.01 5.79 15.01
C LYS A 363 9.96 6.84 14.47
N ILE A 364 11.06 6.37 13.87
CA ILE A 364 12.15 7.21 13.33
C ILE A 364 11.73 7.85 12.00
N GLN A 365 10.80 7.24 11.27
CA GLN A 365 10.28 7.74 10.01
C GLN A 365 8.75 7.82 10.04
N THR A 366 8.20 8.90 9.48
CA THR A 366 6.76 9.00 9.20
C THR A 366 6.57 9.01 7.70
N ASN A 367 5.87 7.98 7.20
CA ASN A 367 5.61 7.80 5.79
C ASN A 367 4.17 8.21 5.46
N GLN A 368 3.97 8.76 4.27
CA GLN A 368 2.67 8.96 3.68
C GLN A 368 2.00 7.59 3.42
N PRO A 369 0.71 7.42 3.75
CA PRO A 369 0.03 6.14 3.53
C PRO A 369 -0.06 5.78 2.05
N THR A 370 0.15 4.50 1.72
CA THR A 370 -0.20 3.95 0.40
C THR A 370 -1.73 3.82 0.30
N ARG A 371 -2.39 4.78 -0.36
CA ARG A 371 -3.86 4.83 -0.42
C ARG A 371 -4.47 4.01 -1.55
N LEU A 372 -3.69 3.76 -2.59
CA LEU A 372 -4.11 3.05 -3.80
C LEU A 372 -3.32 1.74 -3.93
N PRO A 373 -3.97 0.57 -4.02
CA PRO A 373 -3.34 -0.74 -4.16
C PRO A 373 -2.80 -0.99 -5.59
N VAL A 374 -1.84 -0.17 -6.03
CA VAL A 374 -1.32 -0.17 -7.41
C VAL A 374 0.17 0.15 -7.44
N PHE A 375 0.90 -0.49 -8.35
CA PHE A 375 2.32 -0.25 -8.61
C PHE A 375 2.61 -0.41 -10.10
N GLY A 376 3.80 -0.06 -10.57
CA GLY A 376 4.15 -0.27 -11.97
C GLY A 376 5.61 -0.05 -12.28
N MET A 377 6.00 -0.43 -13.50
CA MET A 377 7.35 -0.18 -14.02
C MET A 377 7.27 0.24 -15.48
N LYS A 378 8.01 1.28 -15.83
CA LYS A 378 8.33 1.67 -17.19
C LYS A 378 9.75 1.21 -17.51
N GLN A 379 9.92 0.52 -18.62
CA GLN A 379 11.20 0.20 -19.23
C GLN A 379 11.18 0.58 -20.72
N ASN A 380 12.03 1.54 -21.09
CA ASN A 380 12.10 2.18 -22.40
C ASN A 380 10.72 2.75 -22.81
N ASP A 381 10.08 2.15 -23.82
CA ASP A 381 8.78 2.50 -24.40
C ASP A 381 7.66 1.52 -24.01
N HIS A 382 7.92 0.64 -23.05
CA HIS A 382 6.97 -0.33 -22.50
C HIS A 382 6.76 -0.12 -21.02
N ALA A 383 5.56 -0.41 -20.53
CA ALA A 383 5.27 -0.38 -19.10
C ALA A 383 4.24 -1.44 -18.71
N PHE A 384 4.25 -1.82 -17.44
CA PHE A 384 3.14 -2.54 -16.83
C PHE A 384 2.60 -1.80 -15.60
N VAL A 385 1.33 -2.08 -15.29
CA VAL A 385 0.67 -1.69 -14.04
C VAL A 385 0.20 -2.94 -13.32
N GLY A 386 0.64 -3.13 -12.08
CA GLY A 386 0.16 -4.15 -11.16
C GLY A 386 -0.93 -3.58 -10.25
N ILE A 387 -2.12 -4.16 -10.25
CA ILE A 387 -3.28 -3.74 -9.46
C ILE A 387 -3.66 -4.86 -8.51
N ILE A 388 -3.65 -4.61 -7.20
CA ILE A 388 -4.04 -5.60 -6.19
C ILE A 388 -5.56 -5.48 -5.99
N GLU A 389 -6.31 -6.47 -6.48
CA GLU A 389 -7.78 -6.45 -6.46
C GLU A 389 -8.39 -7.03 -5.19
N SER A 390 -7.69 -7.99 -4.58
CA SER A 390 -8.10 -8.71 -3.38
C SER A 390 -6.87 -9.06 -2.53
N GLY A 391 -7.05 -9.09 -1.21
CA GLY A 391 -5.94 -9.14 -0.25
C GLY A 391 -5.19 -7.80 -0.12
N ASP A 392 -5.80 -6.70 -0.59
CA ASP A 392 -5.23 -5.35 -0.61
C ASP A 392 -4.81 -4.87 0.79
N ALA A 393 -5.58 -5.15 1.84
CA ALA A 393 -5.23 -4.74 3.21
C ALA A 393 -4.09 -5.57 3.83
N LEU A 394 -3.77 -6.74 3.25
CA LEU A 394 -2.65 -7.58 3.65
C LEU A 394 -1.36 -7.21 2.92
N ALA A 395 -1.46 -6.38 1.88
CA ALA A 395 -0.39 -6.16 0.94
C ALA A 395 0.58 -5.07 1.40
N GLU A 396 1.84 -5.26 1.04
CA GLU A 396 2.91 -4.29 1.03
C GLU A 396 3.46 -4.20 -0.39
N ILE A 397 3.82 -3.00 -0.83
CA ILE A 397 4.48 -2.80 -2.12
C ILE A 397 5.97 -2.67 -1.86
N SER A 398 6.76 -3.49 -2.54
CA SER A 398 8.21 -3.54 -2.40
C SER A 398 8.89 -3.23 -3.73
N ALA A 399 9.89 -2.35 -3.71
CA ALA A 399 10.69 -2.03 -4.88
C ALA A 399 12.17 -1.83 -4.52
N ASP A 400 13.06 -2.32 -5.38
CA ASP A 400 14.50 -2.09 -5.25
C ASP A 400 15.19 -1.92 -6.61
N ILE A 401 16.31 -1.20 -6.59
CA ILE A 401 17.12 -0.86 -7.76
C ILE A 401 18.14 -1.96 -8.06
N SER A 402 18.61 -2.00 -9.31
CA SER A 402 19.77 -2.83 -9.68
C SER A 402 21.03 -2.38 -8.93
N GLY A 403 21.96 -3.30 -8.72
CA GLY A 403 23.34 -3.02 -8.31
C GLY A 403 23.63 -3.31 -6.83
N ARG A 404 22.61 -3.42 -5.97
CA ARG A 404 22.82 -3.75 -4.54
C ARG A 404 23.06 -5.23 -4.32
N PHE A 405 22.09 -6.05 -4.74
CA PHE A 405 22.11 -7.50 -4.54
C PHE A 405 22.01 -8.28 -5.85
N VAL A 406 21.39 -7.68 -6.86
CA VAL A 406 21.15 -8.25 -8.19
C VAL A 406 21.33 -7.16 -9.25
N SER A 407 21.54 -7.53 -10.50
CA SER A 407 21.71 -6.60 -11.64
C SER A 407 20.38 -6.13 -12.25
N TYR A 408 19.26 -6.34 -11.54
CA TYR A 408 17.91 -6.04 -12.01
C TYR A 408 17.14 -5.14 -11.05
N ASN A 409 16.42 -4.19 -11.60
CA ASN A 409 15.41 -3.41 -10.88
C ASN A 409 14.13 -4.24 -10.79
N ASN A 410 13.44 -4.20 -9.66
CA ASN A 410 12.25 -5.01 -9.42
C ASN A 410 11.22 -4.28 -8.55
N ILE A 411 9.94 -4.51 -8.84
CA ILE A 411 8.80 -4.02 -8.06
C ILE A 411 7.72 -5.10 -8.00
N SER A 412 7.15 -5.32 -6.82
CA SER A 412 6.15 -6.37 -6.60
C SER A 412 5.31 -6.10 -5.35
N SER A 413 4.35 -6.99 -5.10
CA SER A 413 3.55 -7.02 -3.88
C SER A 413 3.91 -8.22 -2.99
N MET A 414 4.01 -7.97 -1.68
CA MET A 414 4.12 -8.97 -0.63
C MET A 414 2.86 -8.97 0.23
N PHE A 415 2.38 -10.12 0.68
CA PHE A 415 1.15 -10.26 1.47
C PHE A 415 1.45 -10.88 2.82
N ASN A 416 1.08 -10.19 3.90
CA ASN A 416 1.20 -10.70 5.27
C ASN A 416 0.02 -11.62 5.59
N ILE A 417 0.30 -12.88 5.93
CA ILE A 417 -0.70 -13.93 6.13
C ILE A 417 -0.97 -14.19 7.62
N VAL A 418 0.09 -14.38 8.41
CA VAL A 418 0.03 -14.59 9.86
C VAL A 418 0.95 -13.59 10.55
N ALA A 419 0.38 -12.77 11.43
CA ALA A 419 1.13 -11.87 12.30
C ALA A 419 1.74 -12.59 13.52
N MET A 420 2.85 -12.06 14.05
CA MET A 420 3.49 -12.51 15.28
C MET A 420 4.02 -11.33 16.09
N ASP A 421 3.93 -11.43 17.41
CA ASP A 421 4.59 -10.54 18.37
C ASP A 421 5.03 -11.33 19.61
N PHE A 422 5.87 -10.75 20.46
CA PHE A 422 6.36 -11.39 21.67
C PHE A 422 5.56 -10.96 22.91
N TYR A 423 5.10 -11.95 23.68
CA TYR A 423 4.65 -11.72 25.05
C TYR A 423 5.83 -11.85 26.01
N THR A 424 6.24 -10.73 26.60
CA THR A 424 7.38 -10.67 27.53
C THR A 424 6.91 -10.70 28.98
N LEU A 425 7.37 -11.72 29.72
CA LEU A 425 7.22 -11.84 31.17
C LEU A 425 8.51 -11.41 31.85
N THR A 426 8.40 -10.43 32.75
CA THR A 426 9.51 -9.97 33.59
C THR A 426 9.22 -10.31 35.05
N SER A 427 10.13 -11.05 35.69
CA SER A 427 10.08 -11.37 37.13
C SER A 427 11.42 -11.03 37.78
N GLY A 428 11.46 -9.94 38.54
CA GLY A 428 12.71 -9.41 39.10
C GLY A 428 13.67 -8.96 37.99
N THR A 429 14.84 -9.60 37.92
CA THR A 429 15.86 -9.34 36.88
C THR A 429 15.80 -10.31 35.70
N LYS A 430 14.88 -11.29 35.70
CA LYS A 430 14.74 -12.27 34.62
C LYS A 430 13.60 -11.86 33.68
N THR A 431 13.91 -11.86 32.39
CA THR A 431 12.97 -11.59 31.31
C THR A 431 12.89 -12.81 30.41
N SER A 432 11.68 -13.26 30.10
CA SER A 432 11.41 -14.35 29.15
C SER A 432 10.35 -13.89 28.16
N SER A 433 10.55 -14.16 26.88
CA SER A 433 9.60 -13.80 25.82
C SER A 433 9.08 -15.05 25.12
N VAL A 434 7.79 -15.09 24.82
CA VAL A 434 7.13 -16.20 24.10
C VAL A 434 6.46 -15.62 22.84
N PRO A 435 6.67 -16.19 21.65
CA PRO A 435 5.99 -15.72 20.44
C PRO A 435 4.49 -16.01 20.51
N MET A 436 3.70 -15.04 20.09
CA MET A 436 2.25 -15.06 20.01
C MET A 436 1.86 -14.87 18.56
N PHE A 437 1.15 -15.85 18.00
CA PHE A 437 0.73 -15.83 16.61
C PHE A 437 -0.76 -15.46 16.47
N GLN A 438 -1.10 -14.79 15.39
CA GLN A 438 -2.48 -14.60 14.96
C GLN A 438 -3.16 -15.97 14.79
N THR A 439 -4.33 -16.14 15.39
CA THR A 439 -5.01 -17.45 15.47
C THR A 439 -5.82 -17.81 14.23
N LYS A 440 -6.20 -16.82 13.41
CA LYS A 440 -6.98 -17.03 12.19
C LYS A 440 -6.44 -16.19 11.04
N ALA A 441 -5.80 -16.84 10.07
CA ALA A 441 -5.36 -16.22 8.82
C ALA A 441 -6.57 -15.86 7.93
N TYR A 442 -6.33 -15.00 6.94
CA TYR A 442 -7.30 -14.74 5.88
C TYR A 442 -7.55 -16.03 5.06
N GLN A 443 -8.76 -16.16 4.50
CA GLN A 443 -9.20 -17.37 3.79
C GLN A 443 -9.77 -17.07 2.39
N GLY A 444 -9.80 -15.80 1.98
CA GLY A 444 -10.24 -15.42 0.63
C GLY A 444 -9.10 -15.41 -0.37
N ASP A 445 -9.28 -14.74 -1.49
CA ASP A 445 -8.28 -14.74 -2.55
C ASP A 445 -7.30 -13.58 -2.38
N ILE A 446 -6.03 -13.82 -2.68
CA ILE A 446 -5.09 -12.77 -3.03
C ILE A 446 -5.08 -12.67 -4.55
N GLN A 447 -5.29 -11.47 -5.10
CA GLN A 447 -5.38 -11.28 -6.55
C GLN A 447 -4.64 -10.03 -7.01
N ILE A 448 -3.80 -10.21 -8.03
CA ILE A 448 -3.07 -9.14 -8.72
C ILE A 448 -3.45 -9.18 -10.20
N ARG A 449 -3.78 -8.04 -10.81
CA ARG A 449 -3.89 -7.88 -12.26
C ARG A 449 -2.68 -7.14 -12.80
N TYR A 450 -2.10 -7.63 -13.88
CA TYR A 450 -1.10 -6.90 -14.67
C TYR A 450 -1.72 -6.42 -15.97
N ALA A 451 -1.67 -5.11 -16.20
CA ALA A 451 -2.00 -4.45 -17.45
C ALA A 451 -0.72 -3.97 -18.14
N PHE A 452 -0.71 -3.93 -19.47
CA PHE A 452 0.47 -3.56 -20.26
C PHE A 452 0.20 -2.30 -21.08
N LEU A 453 1.20 -1.42 -21.15
CA LEU A 453 1.14 -0.11 -21.81
C LEU A 453 2.35 0.03 -22.75
N THR A 454 2.15 0.73 -23.85
CA THR A 454 3.12 0.82 -24.95
C THR A 454 3.21 2.25 -25.49
N GLY A 455 4.38 2.61 -26.02
CA GLY A 455 4.64 3.90 -26.66
C GLY A 455 4.37 5.10 -25.75
N ALA A 456 3.63 6.09 -26.27
CA ALA A 456 3.33 7.32 -25.53
C ALA A 456 2.51 7.11 -24.25
N ASN A 457 1.77 5.99 -24.14
CA ASN A 457 1.00 5.65 -22.96
C ASN A 457 1.83 4.87 -21.92
N ALA A 458 3.05 4.44 -22.26
CA ALA A 458 3.94 3.75 -21.34
C ALA A 458 4.64 4.75 -20.40
N ASP A 459 3.85 5.45 -19.58
CA ASP A 459 4.32 6.35 -18.54
C ASP A 459 3.36 6.37 -17.33
N TYR A 460 3.74 7.05 -16.23
CA TYR A 460 2.94 7.09 -15.01
C TYR A 460 1.55 7.73 -15.22
N THR A 461 1.38 8.58 -16.23
CA THR A 461 0.07 9.18 -16.55
C THR A 461 -0.83 8.15 -17.22
N GLY A 462 -0.28 7.35 -18.14
CA GLY A 462 -0.95 6.20 -18.72
C GLY A 462 -1.24 5.10 -17.69
N MET A 463 -0.32 4.88 -16.74
CA MET A 463 -0.56 3.96 -15.61
C MET A 463 -1.73 4.43 -14.73
N ALA A 464 -1.76 5.71 -14.38
CA ALA A 464 -2.85 6.29 -13.59
C ALA A 464 -4.18 6.29 -14.36
N ALA A 465 -4.17 6.59 -15.65
CA ALA A 465 -5.34 6.53 -16.52
C ALA A 465 -5.91 5.11 -16.61
N ARG A 466 -5.05 4.10 -16.78
CA ARG A 466 -5.46 2.70 -16.74
C ARG A 466 -6.10 2.33 -15.40
N TYR A 467 -5.44 2.68 -14.29
CA TYR A 467 -5.97 2.39 -12.97
C TYR A 467 -7.32 3.09 -12.71
N ARG A 468 -7.47 4.33 -13.17
CA ARG A 468 -8.74 5.09 -13.14
C ARG A 468 -9.85 4.37 -13.89
N ASP A 469 -9.57 3.89 -15.10
CA ASP A 469 -10.57 3.20 -15.91
C ASP A 469 -11.01 1.88 -15.25
N ASP A 470 -10.08 1.16 -14.63
CA ASP A 470 -10.37 -0.04 -13.84
C ASP A 470 -11.23 0.30 -12.60
N LEU A 471 -10.92 1.39 -11.86
CA LEU A 471 -11.73 1.87 -10.74
C LEU A 471 -13.14 2.31 -11.18
N ALA A 472 -13.24 3.11 -12.24
CA ALA A 472 -14.49 3.61 -12.78
C ALA A 472 -15.37 2.45 -13.29
N GLY A 473 -14.76 1.47 -13.97
CA GLY A 473 -15.41 0.27 -14.44
C GLY A 473 -15.92 -0.63 -13.31
N LYS A 474 -15.08 -0.87 -12.29
CA LYS A 474 -15.39 -1.72 -11.12
C LYS A 474 -16.49 -1.11 -10.25
N TYR A 475 -16.37 0.17 -9.92
CA TYR A 475 -17.28 0.85 -8.99
C TYR A 475 -18.40 1.63 -9.65
N LYS A 476 -18.46 1.63 -10.99
CA LYS A 476 -19.43 2.40 -11.79
C LYS A 476 -19.42 3.88 -11.40
N LEU A 477 -18.21 4.43 -11.24
CA LEU A 477 -18.01 5.83 -10.88
C LEU A 477 -18.61 6.73 -11.96
N LYS A 478 -19.16 7.86 -11.54
CA LYS A 478 -19.73 8.87 -12.42
C LYS A 478 -18.94 10.14 -12.29
N LYS A 479 -18.64 10.76 -13.43
CA LYS A 479 -17.99 12.07 -13.42
C LYS A 479 -18.87 13.08 -12.68
N ILE A 480 -18.24 13.95 -11.90
CA ILE A 480 -18.95 15.02 -11.20
C ILE A 480 -19.45 16.06 -12.19
N ALA A 481 -20.55 16.72 -11.84
CA ALA A 481 -21.13 17.76 -12.67
C ALA A 481 -20.22 18.99 -12.72
N GLN A 482 -20.10 19.58 -13.90
CA GLN A 482 -19.50 20.90 -14.05
C GLN A 482 -20.40 21.96 -13.42
N THR A 483 -19.78 22.92 -12.74
CA THR A 483 -20.45 24.04 -12.05
C THR A 483 -19.63 25.30 -12.23
N ASP A 484 -20.25 26.46 -12.02
CA ASP A 484 -19.59 27.76 -12.20
C ASP A 484 -18.49 28.03 -11.16
N HIS A 485 -18.51 27.30 -10.04
CA HIS A 485 -17.57 27.44 -8.92
C HIS A 485 -17.16 26.07 -8.39
N THR A 486 -15.93 25.96 -7.86
CA THR A 486 -15.49 24.82 -7.05
C THR A 486 -15.82 25.02 -5.57
N PRO A 487 -16.06 23.93 -4.81
CA PRO A 487 -16.27 24.05 -3.37
C PRO A 487 -15.06 24.65 -2.66
N PHE A 488 -15.28 25.70 -1.87
CA PHE A 488 -14.37 26.06 -0.79
C PHE A 488 -14.68 25.16 0.40
N VAL A 489 -13.75 24.27 0.73
CA VAL A 489 -13.85 23.42 1.92
C VAL A 489 -13.43 24.24 3.13
N LEU A 490 -14.32 24.37 4.10
CA LEU A 490 -14.03 25.00 5.38
C LEU A 490 -14.17 23.95 6.47
N GLU A 491 -13.10 23.63 7.17
CA GLU A 491 -13.16 22.90 8.43
C GLU A 491 -13.24 23.87 9.60
N LEU A 492 -14.20 23.63 10.50
CA LEU A 492 -14.30 24.35 11.77
C LEU A 492 -14.06 23.40 12.94
N ALA A 493 -13.14 23.77 13.84
CA ALA A 493 -13.00 23.13 15.13
C ALA A 493 -14.07 23.67 16.10
N GLY A 494 -14.90 22.77 16.61
CA GLY A 494 -16.07 23.05 17.44
C GLY A 494 -15.77 23.11 18.91
N ALA A 495 -16.01 22.02 19.63
CA ALA A 495 -15.71 21.92 21.06
C ALA A 495 -14.49 21.03 21.30
N PHE A 496 -13.87 21.18 22.46
CA PHE A 496 -12.80 20.31 22.94
C PHE A 496 -12.91 20.14 24.45
N GLN A 497 -12.24 19.12 24.99
CA GLN A 497 -12.13 18.94 26.44
C GLN A 497 -10.84 19.56 26.96
N LYS A 498 -10.93 20.24 28.09
CA LYS A 498 -9.75 20.72 28.83
C LYS A 498 -9.89 20.46 30.31
N GLN A 499 -8.75 20.24 30.95
CA GLN A 499 -8.65 20.15 32.40
C GLN A 499 -8.95 21.52 33.02
N ALA A 500 -9.89 21.54 33.96
CA ALA A 500 -10.24 22.68 34.78
C ALA A 500 -10.16 22.28 36.25
N SER A 501 -10.11 23.27 37.16
CA SER A 501 -10.13 23.01 38.60
C SER A 501 -11.26 23.79 39.26
N PHE A 502 -11.94 23.15 40.22
CA PHE A 502 -12.85 23.82 41.13
C PHE A 502 -12.42 23.51 42.56
N LEU A 503 -12.05 24.55 43.32
CA LEU A 503 -11.51 24.41 44.68
C LEU A 503 -10.32 23.42 44.80
N GLY A 504 -9.46 23.35 43.77
CA GLY A 504 -8.30 22.47 43.75
C GLY A 504 -8.59 21.04 43.25
N ILE A 505 -9.86 20.69 42.98
CA ILE A 505 -10.24 19.39 42.43
C ILE A 505 -10.25 19.48 40.90
N PRO A 506 -9.39 18.73 40.19
CA PRO A 506 -9.38 18.72 38.73
C PRO A 506 -10.61 18.01 38.18
N TYR A 507 -11.16 18.52 37.08
CA TYR A 507 -12.24 17.89 36.32
C TYR A 507 -12.14 18.25 34.85
N GLU A 508 -12.71 17.42 33.99
CA GLU A 508 -12.79 17.68 32.55
C GLU A 508 -13.97 18.59 32.22
N LYS A 509 -13.71 19.68 31.52
CA LYS A 509 -14.72 20.64 31.06
C LYS A 509 -14.70 20.71 29.53
N THR A 510 -15.87 20.63 28.92
CA THR A 510 -16.02 20.91 27.49
C THR A 510 -16.09 22.43 27.26
N GLU A 511 -15.27 22.93 26.34
CA GLU A 511 -15.22 24.35 25.96
C GLU A 511 -15.38 24.52 24.43
N SER A 512 -15.87 25.69 24.01
CA SER A 512 -16.11 26.02 22.61
C SER A 512 -14.91 26.74 22.00
N LEU A 513 -14.41 26.24 20.88
CA LEU A 513 -13.55 26.94 19.93
C LEU A 513 -14.36 27.68 18.87
N THR A 514 -15.42 27.04 18.35
CA THR A 514 -16.37 27.68 17.44
C THR A 514 -17.76 27.18 17.76
N SER A 515 -18.65 28.05 18.24
CA SER A 515 -20.05 27.71 18.50
C SER A 515 -20.87 27.61 17.20
N TYR A 516 -22.04 27.00 17.26
CA TYR A 516 -22.91 26.88 16.08
C TYR A 516 -23.32 28.26 15.50
N SER A 517 -23.48 29.27 16.37
CA SER A 517 -23.79 30.63 15.93
C SER A 517 -22.60 31.34 15.30
N GLU A 518 -21.39 31.07 15.78
CA GLU A 518 -20.15 31.60 15.18
C GLU A 518 -19.85 30.95 13.84
N ALA A 519 -20.11 29.65 13.68
CA ALA A 519 -20.05 28.99 12.39
C ALA A 519 -20.94 29.69 11.34
N VAL A 520 -22.19 30.03 11.70
CA VAL A 520 -23.08 30.80 10.81
C VAL A 520 -22.48 32.18 10.47
N LYS A 521 -21.84 32.86 11.41
CA LYS A 521 -21.18 34.16 11.13
C LYS A 521 -20.04 33.99 10.13
N LEU A 522 -19.16 33.00 10.32
CA LEU A 522 -18.04 32.75 9.42
C LEU A 522 -18.52 32.41 8.00
N LEU A 523 -19.55 31.58 7.88
CA LEU A 523 -20.15 31.28 6.58
C LEU A 523 -20.76 32.52 5.91
N LYS A 524 -21.39 33.43 6.67
CA LYS A 524 -21.87 34.72 6.14
C LYS A 524 -20.71 35.58 5.65
N MET A 525 -19.65 35.71 6.45
CA MET A 525 -18.47 36.51 6.08
C MET A 525 -17.81 36.03 4.78
N LEU A 526 -17.80 34.71 4.54
CA LEU A 526 -17.31 34.13 3.28
C LEU A 526 -18.24 34.43 2.11
N LYS A 527 -19.56 34.20 2.26
CA LYS A 527 -20.55 34.51 1.21
C LYS A 527 -20.62 36.00 0.87
N ASP A 528 -20.61 36.88 1.88
CA ASP A 528 -20.61 38.33 1.70
C ASP A 528 -19.37 38.83 0.95
N GLN A 529 -18.28 38.05 0.99
CA GLN A 529 -17.06 38.30 0.23
C GLN A 529 -17.00 37.56 -1.12
N GLY A 530 -18.07 36.88 -1.55
CA GLY A 530 -18.17 36.23 -2.86
C GLY A 530 -17.62 34.81 -2.93
N VAL A 531 -17.54 34.10 -1.80
CA VAL A 531 -17.29 32.66 -1.77
C VAL A 531 -18.64 31.94 -1.76
N ASP A 532 -19.17 31.63 -2.94
CA ASP A 532 -20.55 31.18 -3.10
C ASP A 532 -20.76 29.68 -2.92
N SER A 533 -19.78 28.87 -3.31
CA SER A 533 -19.79 27.40 -3.16
C SER A 533 -18.99 26.99 -1.93
N LEU A 534 -19.69 26.49 -0.90
CA LEU A 534 -19.08 26.14 0.40
C LEU A 534 -19.40 24.70 0.80
N ALA A 535 -18.38 23.99 1.27
CA ALA A 535 -18.50 22.72 1.96
C ALA A 535 -17.97 22.86 3.40
N LEU A 536 -18.88 22.91 4.37
CA LEU A 536 -18.54 23.02 5.79
C LEU A 536 -18.31 21.63 6.39
N ARG A 537 -17.07 21.31 6.75
CA ARG A 537 -16.72 20.22 7.68
C ARG A 537 -16.71 20.75 9.10
N TYR A 538 -17.41 20.11 10.03
CA TYR A 538 -17.48 20.59 11.41
C TYR A 538 -17.01 19.52 12.39
N VAL A 539 -15.78 19.68 12.87
CA VAL A 539 -15.10 18.76 13.79
C VAL A 539 -15.46 19.12 15.23
N GLY A 540 -15.74 18.11 16.05
CA GLY A 540 -16.02 18.30 17.48
C GLY A 540 -17.37 18.93 17.79
N TRP A 541 -18.40 18.63 16.98
CA TRP A 541 -19.75 19.16 17.15
C TRP A 541 -20.59 18.43 18.22
N PHE A 542 -20.12 17.31 18.78
CA PHE A 542 -20.89 16.44 19.70
C PHE A 542 -20.00 15.65 20.68
N ASN A 543 -20.62 15.00 21.67
CA ASN A 543 -20.03 14.01 22.57
C ASN A 543 -18.66 14.35 23.15
N ASN A 544 -18.52 15.56 23.70
CA ASN A 544 -17.33 16.16 24.29
C ASN A 544 -16.32 16.78 23.30
N GLY A 545 -16.65 16.96 22.04
CA GLY A 545 -15.84 17.75 21.12
C GLY A 545 -14.92 16.94 20.21
N ILE A 546 -13.76 17.49 19.82
CA ILE A 546 -12.86 16.93 18.80
C ILE A 546 -12.53 15.46 19.09
N ARG A 547 -12.08 15.17 20.32
CA ARG A 547 -11.83 13.81 20.83
C ARG A 547 -13.10 13.22 21.46
N HIS A 548 -14.16 13.08 20.68
CA HIS A 548 -15.47 12.67 21.19
C HIS A 548 -15.51 11.24 21.74
N ARG A 549 -16.49 10.94 22.61
CA ARG A 549 -16.81 9.54 22.94
C ARG A 549 -17.28 8.78 21.69
N SER A 550 -17.03 7.47 21.65
CA SER A 550 -17.44 6.59 20.54
C SER A 550 -18.88 6.88 20.08
N PRO A 551 -19.14 7.04 18.77
CA PRO A 551 -20.35 7.70 18.26
C PRO A 551 -21.59 6.79 18.21
N SER A 552 -21.78 5.89 19.18
CA SER A 552 -22.95 4.99 19.25
C SER A 552 -24.26 5.70 19.65
N SER A 553 -24.17 6.96 20.07
CA SER A 553 -25.29 7.86 20.33
C SER A 553 -24.79 9.30 20.19
N ILE A 554 -25.68 10.26 19.94
CA ILE A 554 -25.28 11.65 19.68
C ILE A 554 -25.87 12.58 20.74
N SER A 555 -25.00 13.21 21.53
CA SER A 555 -25.32 14.30 22.45
C SER A 555 -24.68 15.59 21.97
N LEU A 556 -25.51 16.62 21.72
CA LEU A 556 -25.02 17.95 21.34
C LEU A 556 -24.45 18.68 22.56
N GLU A 557 -23.35 19.41 22.36
CA GLU A 557 -22.69 20.13 23.43
C GLU A 557 -23.40 21.43 23.76
N SER A 558 -23.72 21.65 25.04
CA SER A 558 -24.30 22.91 25.51
C SER A 558 -23.33 24.07 25.31
N ALA A 559 -22.02 23.83 25.42
CA ALA A 559 -20.95 24.79 25.15
C ALA A 559 -21.02 25.38 23.73
N LEU A 560 -21.56 24.64 22.75
CA LEU A 560 -21.72 25.09 21.36
C LEU A 560 -23.05 25.82 21.11
N GLY A 561 -23.92 25.92 22.12
CA GLY A 561 -25.25 26.53 22.02
C GLY A 561 -26.42 25.53 21.95
N GLY A 562 -26.14 24.23 22.00
CA GLY A 562 -27.13 23.15 22.09
C GLY A 562 -28.07 23.02 20.88
N LYS A 563 -29.13 22.24 21.05
CA LYS A 563 -30.03 21.79 19.96
C LYS A 563 -30.65 22.91 19.13
N ARG A 564 -31.05 24.03 19.77
CA ARG A 564 -31.66 25.16 19.05
C ARG A 564 -30.65 25.80 18.09
N LYS A 565 -29.45 26.12 18.57
CA LYS A 565 -28.40 26.75 17.74
C LYS A 565 -27.86 25.81 16.68
N PHE A 566 -27.81 24.51 16.97
CA PHE A 566 -27.47 23.51 15.95
C PHE A 566 -28.48 23.48 14.80
N ARG A 567 -29.78 23.55 15.12
CA ARG A 567 -30.83 23.63 14.09
C ARG A 567 -30.74 24.91 13.28
N GLU A 568 -30.46 26.06 13.91
CA GLU A 568 -30.22 27.32 13.18
C GLU A 568 -29.05 27.19 12.17
N LEU A 569 -27.97 26.49 12.52
CA LEU A 569 -26.87 26.22 11.59
C LEU A 569 -27.31 25.31 10.43
N ILE A 570 -28.03 24.22 10.72
CA ILE A 570 -28.57 23.32 9.68
C ILE A 570 -29.46 24.12 8.71
N ASP A 571 -30.42 24.89 9.24
CA ASP A 571 -31.37 25.67 8.44
C ASP A 571 -30.60 26.70 7.58
N TYR A 572 -29.59 27.38 8.14
CA TYR A 572 -28.77 28.31 7.40
C TYR A 572 -28.02 27.63 6.24
N THR A 573 -27.40 26.46 6.49
CA THR A 573 -26.68 25.72 5.45
C THR A 573 -27.61 25.29 4.32
N GLN A 574 -28.81 24.79 4.65
CA GLN A 574 -29.80 24.36 3.66
C GLN A 574 -30.36 25.52 2.83
N GLN A 575 -30.69 26.65 3.48
CA GLN A 575 -31.21 27.85 2.80
C GLN A 575 -30.20 28.48 1.83
N ASN A 576 -28.90 28.28 2.07
CA ASN A 576 -27.83 28.89 1.28
C ASN A 576 -27.09 27.89 0.38
N GLY A 577 -27.58 26.65 0.25
CA GLY A 577 -26.98 25.62 -0.60
C GLY A 577 -25.57 25.18 -0.15
N ILE A 578 -25.25 25.32 1.14
CA ILE A 578 -23.94 24.96 1.71
C ILE A 578 -23.94 23.47 2.04
N GLY A 579 -22.96 22.72 1.54
CA GLY A 579 -22.77 21.32 1.91
C GLY A 579 -22.34 21.23 3.37
N PHE A 580 -23.15 20.64 4.25
CA PHE A 580 -22.83 20.50 5.67
C PHE A 580 -22.44 19.07 6.02
N TYR A 581 -21.21 18.90 6.51
CA TYR A 581 -20.57 17.64 6.84
C TYR A 581 -20.10 17.65 8.32
N PRO A 582 -21.02 17.42 9.29
CA PRO A 582 -20.61 17.12 10.65
C PRO A 582 -19.66 15.92 10.65
N ASP A 583 -18.54 16.03 11.35
CA ASP A 583 -17.47 15.03 11.35
C ASP A 583 -17.61 14.01 12.49
N ALA A 584 -17.25 12.75 12.22
CA ALA A 584 -17.18 11.72 13.24
C ALA A 584 -16.02 10.74 13.00
N ALA A 585 -15.37 10.34 14.09
CA ALA A 585 -14.42 9.24 14.18
C ALA A 585 -15.14 7.96 14.64
N PHE A 586 -15.07 6.89 13.85
CA PHE A 586 -15.72 5.60 14.13
C PHE A 586 -14.76 4.53 14.62
N LEU A 587 -13.48 4.62 14.26
CA LEU A 587 -12.43 3.65 14.57
C LEU A 587 -11.58 4.10 15.77
N GLU A 588 -11.31 5.39 15.88
CA GLU A 588 -10.56 5.97 16.99
C GLU A 588 -11.46 6.20 18.22
N LYS A 589 -11.05 5.67 19.37
CA LYS A 589 -11.77 5.80 20.64
C LYS A 589 -10.94 6.55 21.68
N TYR A 590 -11.25 7.82 21.84
CA TYR A 590 -10.52 8.70 22.77
C TYR A 590 -10.85 8.48 24.26
N SER A 591 -11.89 7.70 24.59
CA SER A 591 -12.22 7.36 25.97
C SER A 591 -12.84 5.97 26.10
N GLY A 592 -12.62 5.34 27.27
CA GLY A 592 -13.15 4.03 27.62
C GLY A 592 -12.52 2.87 26.85
N SER A 593 -11.85 1.96 27.54
CA SER A 593 -11.14 0.81 26.94
C SER A 593 -12.04 -0.38 26.56
N ARG A 594 -13.30 -0.38 26.97
CA ARG A 594 -14.25 -1.46 26.62
C ARG A 594 -14.45 -1.50 25.11
N ASN A 595 -14.53 -2.68 24.51
CA ASN A 595 -14.70 -2.88 23.05
C ASN A 595 -13.52 -2.41 22.18
N SER A 596 -12.36 -2.11 22.77
CA SER A 596 -11.15 -1.88 21.97
C SER A 596 -10.58 -3.20 21.46
N ALA A 597 -9.95 -3.15 20.28
CA ALA A 597 -9.16 -4.23 19.71
C ALA A 597 -8.03 -4.64 20.66
N LEU A 598 -7.50 -5.85 20.47
CA LEU A 598 -6.35 -6.34 21.22
C LEU A 598 -5.09 -6.36 20.36
N PHE A 599 -3.97 -6.06 20.99
CA PHE A 599 -2.63 -6.43 20.53
C PHE A 599 -2.46 -7.97 20.62
N LEU A 600 -1.44 -8.51 19.96
CA LEU A 600 -1.10 -9.96 20.01
C LEU A 600 -0.75 -10.43 21.42
N ASP A 601 -0.21 -9.53 22.25
CA ASP A 601 0.10 -9.74 23.67
C ASP A 601 -1.16 -9.76 24.57
N ARG A 602 -2.35 -9.65 23.96
CA ARG A 602 -3.70 -9.60 24.56
C ARG A 602 -4.03 -8.31 25.32
N SER A 603 -3.11 -7.35 25.39
CA SER A 603 -3.40 -6.04 25.94
C SER A 603 -4.26 -5.22 24.98
N LYS A 604 -4.83 -4.12 25.49
CA LYS A 604 -5.72 -3.25 24.69
C LYS A 604 -4.89 -2.44 23.71
N ALA A 605 -5.32 -2.39 22.46
CA ALA A 605 -4.68 -1.59 21.44
C ALA A 605 -4.82 -0.09 21.77
N LYS A 606 -3.73 0.49 22.28
CA LYS A 606 -3.60 1.88 22.70
C LYS A 606 -2.55 2.56 21.84
N ILE A 607 -2.94 3.65 21.20
CA ILE A 607 -2.05 4.49 20.42
C ILE A 607 -1.62 5.68 21.27
N TYR A 608 -0.34 5.99 21.17
CA TYR A 608 0.33 7.09 21.85
C TYR A 608 1.08 7.91 20.80
N ASP A 609 1.27 9.18 21.10
CA ASP A 609 2.15 10.03 20.30
C ASP A 609 3.62 9.67 20.58
N TYR A 610 4.50 10.13 19.70
CA TYR A 610 5.94 9.87 19.81
C TYR A 610 6.65 11.17 20.18
N ASP A 611 7.68 11.05 21.02
CA ASP A 611 8.55 12.17 21.30
C ASP A 611 9.25 12.60 20.00
N PRO A 612 9.10 13.85 19.54
CA PRO A 612 9.62 14.29 18.24
C PRO A 612 11.17 14.40 18.21
N VAL A 613 11.83 14.33 19.35
CA VAL A 613 13.30 14.40 19.47
C VAL A 613 13.90 13.01 19.63
N MET A 614 13.31 12.17 20.49
CA MET A 614 13.81 10.83 20.80
C MET A 614 13.23 9.76 19.88
N TYR A 615 12.14 10.05 19.17
CA TYR A 615 11.37 9.11 18.33
C TYR A 615 10.78 7.91 19.08
N VAL A 616 10.86 7.90 20.40
CA VAL A 616 10.29 6.85 21.24
C VAL A 616 8.83 7.18 21.54
N LYS A 617 8.02 6.14 21.70
CA LYS A 617 6.63 6.27 22.12
C LYS A 617 6.51 6.98 23.47
N ASP A 618 5.77 8.07 23.52
CA ASP A 618 5.49 8.81 24.76
C ASP A 618 4.24 8.25 25.45
N THR A 619 4.47 7.39 26.44
CA THR A 619 3.38 6.79 27.23
C THR A 619 2.55 7.78 28.05
N SER A 620 2.99 9.04 28.16
CA SER A 620 2.22 10.12 28.78
C SER A 620 1.29 10.84 27.80
N SER A 621 1.57 10.79 26.49
CA SER A 621 0.74 11.38 25.43
C SER A 621 -0.18 10.34 24.81
N PHE A 622 -1.26 9.99 25.52
CA PHE A 622 -2.28 9.08 25.00
C PHE A 622 -3.07 9.75 23.85
N SER A 623 -3.12 9.06 22.70
CA SER A 623 -3.91 9.48 21.55
C SER A 623 -5.31 8.87 21.61
N HIS A 624 -5.44 7.56 21.38
CA HIS A 624 -6.73 6.86 21.35
C HIS A 624 -6.58 5.34 21.53
N TYR A 625 -7.70 4.65 21.75
CA TYR A 625 -7.80 3.21 21.56
C TYR A 625 -8.32 2.87 20.17
N VAL A 626 -7.88 1.76 19.59
CA VAL A 626 -8.46 1.22 18.35
C VAL A 626 -9.78 0.50 18.67
N LEU A 627 -10.89 0.83 17.99
CA LEU A 627 -12.16 0.09 18.08
C LEU A 627 -11.98 -1.33 17.51
N ALA A 628 -12.44 -2.34 18.24
CA ALA A 628 -12.52 -3.70 17.69
C ALA A 628 -13.44 -3.71 16.46
N PRO A 629 -13.00 -4.18 15.26
CA PRO A 629 -13.82 -4.16 14.05
C PRO A 629 -15.15 -4.90 14.19
N ALA A 630 -15.22 -5.90 15.08
CA ALA A 630 -16.47 -6.62 15.38
C ALA A 630 -17.55 -5.77 16.06
N LYS A 631 -17.18 -4.59 16.56
CA LYS A 631 -18.06 -3.68 17.29
C LYS A 631 -18.50 -2.49 16.45
N LEU A 632 -17.85 -2.26 15.31
CA LEU A 632 -18.16 -1.18 14.37
C LEU A 632 -19.64 -1.16 13.93
N PRO A 633 -20.28 -2.29 13.55
CA PRO A 633 -21.68 -2.27 13.11
C PRO A 633 -22.63 -1.67 14.16
N GLY A 634 -22.46 -2.03 15.43
CA GLY A 634 -23.30 -1.50 16.52
C GLY A 634 -23.05 -0.03 16.80
N VAL A 635 -21.82 0.46 16.61
CA VAL A 635 -21.50 1.89 16.72
C VAL A 635 -22.19 2.68 15.60
N VAL A 636 -22.08 2.19 14.36
CA VAL A 636 -22.68 2.82 13.17
C VAL A 636 -24.20 2.80 13.22
N ASP A 637 -24.82 1.69 13.62
CA ASP A 637 -26.28 1.60 13.78
C ASP A 637 -26.80 2.60 14.84
N GLY A 638 -26.08 2.74 15.95
CA GLY A 638 -26.36 3.71 17.00
C GLY A 638 -26.24 5.15 16.49
N PHE A 639 -25.17 5.46 15.76
CA PHE A 639 -24.98 6.76 15.12
C PHE A 639 -26.12 7.11 14.18
N ILE A 640 -26.43 6.23 13.20
CA ILE A 640 -27.48 6.44 12.20
C ILE A 640 -28.84 6.69 12.85
N LYS A 641 -29.17 5.95 13.92
CA LYS A 641 -30.43 6.09 14.65
C LYS A 641 -30.66 7.51 15.15
N ASP A 642 -29.63 8.17 15.65
CA ASP A 642 -29.70 9.54 16.14
C ASP A 642 -29.50 10.56 15.03
N TYR A 643 -28.53 10.32 14.14
CA TYR A 643 -28.13 11.22 13.08
C TYR A 643 -29.27 11.57 12.12
N LYS A 644 -30.07 10.57 11.73
CA LYS A 644 -31.22 10.76 10.83
C LYS A 644 -32.27 11.75 11.37
N LYS A 645 -32.32 11.97 12.69
CA LYS A 645 -33.27 12.90 13.33
C LYS A 645 -32.94 14.37 13.03
N PHE A 646 -31.73 14.65 12.57
CA PHE A 646 -31.30 16.01 12.22
C PHE A 646 -31.67 16.40 10.79
N GLY A 647 -31.91 15.42 9.89
CA GLY A 647 -32.21 15.70 8.48
C GLY A 647 -31.01 16.27 7.70
N ILE A 648 -29.79 15.99 8.16
CA ILE A 648 -28.55 16.41 7.50
C ILE A 648 -28.20 15.39 6.42
N THR A 649 -27.79 15.88 5.24
CA THR A 649 -27.55 15.06 4.05
C THR A 649 -26.07 14.77 3.79
N GLY A 650 -25.15 15.46 4.46
CA GLY A 650 -23.70 15.26 4.38
C GLY A 650 -23.13 14.74 5.70
N LEU A 651 -22.09 13.91 5.65
CA LEU A 651 -21.35 13.42 6.82
C LEU A 651 -19.86 13.33 6.48
N SER A 652 -18.99 13.75 7.40
CA SER A 652 -17.54 13.56 7.27
C SER A 652 -17.07 12.34 8.07
N LEU A 653 -16.30 11.48 7.42
CA LEU A 653 -15.66 10.30 8.01
C LEU A 653 -14.18 10.59 8.26
N ARG A 654 -13.81 10.76 9.53
CA ARG A 654 -12.43 11.12 9.92
C ARG A 654 -11.44 9.97 9.70
N ASP A 655 -11.83 8.75 10.04
CA ASP A 655 -10.93 7.59 10.17
C ASP A 655 -11.42 6.36 9.38
N LEU A 656 -12.74 6.16 9.27
CA LEU A 656 -13.35 4.96 8.68
C LEU A 656 -12.96 4.71 7.21
N ALA A 657 -12.57 5.77 6.51
CA ALA A 657 -12.10 5.75 5.12
C ALA A 657 -10.57 5.87 4.97
N SER A 658 -9.83 5.98 6.07
CA SER A 658 -8.38 6.19 6.08
C SER A 658 -7.59 5.10 6.82
N GLU A 659 -8.23 4.29 7.66
CA GLU A 659 -7.56 3.30 8.51
C GLU A 659 -8.15 1.89 8.41
N VAL A 660 -7.27 0.90 8.53
CA VAL A 660 -7.65 -0.52 8.62
C VAL A 660 -6.80 -1.21 9.69
N ASN A 661 -7.46 -1.64 10.76
CA ASN A 661 -6.83 -2.23 11.92
C ASN A 661 -7.39 -3.64 12.19
N SER A 662 -6.52 -4.58 12.57
CA SER A 662 -6.92 -5.95 12.95
C SER A 662 -7.56 -6.01 14.35
N ASP A 663 -7.90 -7.21 14.80
CA ASP A 663 -8.17 -7.50 16.21
C ASP A 663 -7.66 -8.91 16.56
N PHE A 664 -6.64 -8.97 17.42
CA PHE A 664 -5.99 -10.21 17.82
C PHE A 664 -6.67 -10.91 19.01
N ASN A 665 -7.94 -10.59 19.28
CA ASN A 665 -8.76 -11.33 20.22
C ASN A 665 -8.83 -12.83 19.87
N GLN A 666 -8.52 -13.71 20.82
CA GLN A 666 -8.46 -15.14 20.57
C GLN A 666 -9.84 -15.79 20.36
N ASP A 667 -10.88 -15.27 21.01
CA ASP A 667 -12.24 -15.81 20.89
C ASP A 667 -12.90 -15.38 19.58
N HIS A 668 -12.61 -14.15 19.16
CA HIS A 668 -13.25 -13.50 18.00
C HIS A 668 -12.24 -12.73 17.15
N PRO A 669 -11.21 -13.39 16.60
CA PRO A 669 -10.16 -12.72 15.85
C PRO A 669 -10.72 -12.10 14.56
N VAL A 670 -10.14 -10.98 14.16
CA VAL A 670 -10.45 -10.30 12.90
C VAL A 670 -9.12 -9.98 12.23
N ASN A 671 -8.84 -10.63 11.10
CA ASN A 671 -7.68 -10.26 10.29
C ASN A 671 -7.93 -8.92 9.57
N ARG A 672 -6.86 -8.29 9.10
CA ARG A 672 -6.90 -6.96 8.50
C ARG A 672 -7.79 -6.86 7.27
N GLN A 673 -7.82 -7.89 6.42
CA GLN A 673 -8.72 -7.91 5.24
C GLN A 673 -10.19 -7.98 5.65
N ASP A 674 -10.54 -8.84 6.61
CA ASP A 674 -11.90 -8.92 7.14
C ASP A 674 -12.33 -7.61 7.83
N ALA A 675 -11.39 -6.89 8.47
CA ALA A 675 -11.64 -5.58 9.04
C ALA A 675 -11.94 -4.54 7.95
N ARG A 676 -11.16 -4.53 6.85
CA ARG A 676 -11.40 -3.69 5.67
C ARG A 676 -12.78 -3.97 5.07
N GLU A 677 -13.18 -5.23 4.93
CA GLU A 677 -14.52 -5.58 4.42
C GLU A 677 -15.65 -5.05 5.32
N ARG A 678 -15.46 -5.07 6.64
CA ARG A 678 -16.42 -4.44 7.57
C ARG A 678 -16.45 -2.92 7.39
N SER A 679 -15.31 -2.26 7.22
CA SER A 679 -15.27 -0.82 6.93
C SER A 679 -16.02 -0.48 5.65
N VAL A 680 -15.89 -1.28 4.59
CA VAL A 680 -16.66 -1.11 3.33
C VAL A 680 -18.15 -1.27 3.56
N GLN A 681 -18.57 -2.30 4.29
CA GLN A 681 -19.99 -2.56 4.59
C GLN A 681 -20.60 -1.41 5.38
N GLU A 682 -19.90 -0.92 6.40
CA GLU A 682 -20.42 0.12 7.28
C GLU A 682 -20.35 1.52 6.64
N THR A 683 -19.32 1.82 5.83
CA THR A 683 -19.28 3.03 4.99
C THR A 683 -20.44 3.02 3.99
N SER A 684 -20.70 1.88 3.35
CA SER A 684 -21.85 1.73 2.44
C SER A 684 -23.19 1.89 3.17
N LYS A 685 -23.30 1.41 4.42
CA LYS A 685 -24.49 1.61 5.25
C LYS A 685 -24.70 3.09 5.58
N LEU A 686 -23.64 3.82 5.93
CA LEU A 686 -23.70 5.27 6.13
C LEU A 686 -24.16 5.99 4.85
N LYS A 687 -23.56 5.68 3.69
CA LYS A 687 -23.94 6.24 2.38
C LYS A 687 -25.39 5.99 1.98
N LYS A 688 -26.03 4.92 2.46
CA LYS A 688 -27.47 4.69 2.24
C LYS A 688 -28.36 5.62 3.06
N ASN A 689 -27.84 6.22 4.14
CA ASN A 689 -28.57 7.08 5.07
C ASN A 689 -28.27 8.57 4.89
N VAL A 690 -27.21 8.91 4.15
CA VAL A 690 -26.86 10.30 3.81
C VAL A 690 -26.56 10.41 2.32
N SER A 691 -26.87 11.56 1.70
CA SER A 691 -26.70 11.74 0.26
C SER A 691 -25.24 11.92 -0.15
N SER A 692 -24.41 12.52 0.71
CA SER A 692 -23.01 12.84 0.42
C SER A 692 -22.10 12.41 1.57
N LEU A 693 -20.98 11.77 1.25
CA LEU A 693 -19.93 11.48 2.21
C LEU A 693 -18.69 12.26 1.86
N MET A 694 -18.16 12.98 2.85
CA MET A 694 -16.81 13.53 2.83
C MET A 694 -15.92 12.52 3.54
N VAL A 695 -14.78 12.19 2.95
CA VAL A 695 -13.84 11.21 3.52
C VAL A 695 -12.46 11.84 3.65
N ASN A 696 -11.80 11.60 4.77
CA ASN A 696 -10.41 12.00 4.95
C ASN A 696 -9.48 10.98 4.28
N GLY A 697 -8.49 11.46 3.53
CA GLY A 697 -7.46 10.68 2.86
C GLY A 697 -7.93 9.92 1.61
N GLY A 698 -9.06 9.22 1.70
CA GLY A 698 -9.68 8.50 0.59
C GLY A 698 -8.91 7.25 0.16
N ASN A 699 -8.87 6.22 1.03
CA ASN A 699 -8.37 4.90 0.64
C ASN A 699 -9.26 4.27 -0.44
N ALA A 700 -8.67 3.48 -1.34
CA ALA A 700 -9.37 2.92 -2.50
C ALA A 700 -10.65 2.14 -2.17
N TYR A 701 -10.73 1.50 -1.01
CA TYR A 701 -11.93 0.77 -0.56
C TYR A 701 -13.14 1.67 -0.26
N ALA A 702 -12.91 2.95 0.07
CA ALA A 702 -13.96 3.89 0.46
C ALA A 702 -14.49 4.72 -0.72
N LEU A 703 -13.75 4.76 -1.83
CA LEU A 703 -14.11 5.52 -3.05
C LEU A 703 -15.54 5.28 -3.56
N PRO A 704 -16.11 4.04 -3.53
CA PRO A 704 -17.47 3.83 -4.04
C PRO A 704 -18.56 4.60 -3.29
N ALA A 705 -18.27 5.00 -2.05
CA ALA A 705 -19.19 5.72 -1.18
C ALA A 705 -18.87 7.23 -1.08
N ALA A 706 -17.64 7.62 -1.42
CA ALA A 706 -17.14 8.98 -1.31
C ALA A 706 -17.84 9.94 -2.28
N SER A 707 -17.80 11.23 -1.95
CA SER A 707 -18.29 12.32 -2.80
C SER A 707 -17.30 13.48 -2.80
N ILE A 708 -16.76 13.80 -1.62
CA ILE A 708 -15.64 14.72 -1.44
C ILE A 708 -14.52 13.99 -0.71
N ILE A 709 -13.28 14.16 -1.14
CA ILE A 709 -12.08 13.66 -0.48
C ILE A 709 -11.31 14.87 0.05
N VAL A 710 -11.07 14.93 1.36
CA VAL A 710 -10.21 15.94 2.01
C VAL A 710 -8.96 15.26 2.54
N GLY A 711 -7.87 15.99 2.77
CA GLY A 711 -6.61 15.38 3.21
C GLY A 711 -6.04 14.39 2.19
N ALA A 712 -6.37 14.57 0.91
CA ALA A 712 -5.75 13.82 -0.17
C ALA A 712 -4.24 14.10 -0.19
N PRO A 713 -3.38 13.08 -0.36
CA PRO A 713 -1.94 13.29 -0.31
C PRO A 713 -1.50 14.12 -1.52
N THR A 714 -0.75 15.19 -1.28
CA THR A 714 -0.16 16.06 -2.32
C THR A 714 1.36 15.90 -2.45
N GLU A 715 1.96 15.12 -1.55
CA GLU A 715 3.38 14.82 -1.48
C GLU A 715 3.63 13.31 -1.37
N SER A 716 4.89 12.89 -1.20
CA SER A 716 5.30 11.51 -0.88
C SER A 716 6.07 11.50 0.43
N SER A 717 6.46 10.32 0.93
CA SER A 717 7.34 10.20 2.09
C SER A 717 8.77 10.72 1.84
N ARG A 718 9.13 11.04 0.58
CA ARG A 718 10.45 11.49 0.16
C ARG A 718 11.57 10.53 0.62
N MET A 719 11.29 9.22 0.60
CA MET A 719 12.28 8.21 0.99
C MET A 719 13.54 8.36 0.15
N ASN A 720 14.72 8.11 0.73
CA ASN A 720 16.00 8.34 0.06
C ASN A 720 16.11 7.69 -1.33
N ILE A 721 15.50 6.52 -1.53
CA ILE A 721 15.50 5.79 -2.82
C ILE A 721 14.64 6.46 -3.90
N THR A 722 13.64 7.27 -3.53
CA THR A 722 12.72 7.95 -4.47
C THR A 722 13.39 9.16 -5.13
N ASP A 723 13.06 9.42 -6.40
CA ASP A 723 13.68 10.45 -7.23
C ASP A 723 12.74 11.60 -7.58
N GLU A 724 11.44 11.33 -7.70
CA GLU A 724 10.46 12.31 -8.17
C GLU A 724 9.08 12.04 -7.55
N VAL A 725 8.36 13.09 -7.17
CA VAL A 725 6.97 13.04 -6.72
C VAL A 725 6.06 13.33 -7.91
N VAL A 726 5.00 12.55 -8.09
CA VAL A 726 4.05 12.68 -9.20
C VAL A 726 2.60 12.65 -8.68
N PRO A 727 1.66 13.41 -9.27
CA PRO A 727 0.28 13.48 -8.80
C PRO A 727 -0.55 12.27 -9.29
N PHE A 728 -0.05 11.05 -9.12
CA PHE A 728 -0.72 9.83 -9.58
C PHE A 728 -2.10 9.68 -8.94
N TYR A 729 -2.22 9.94 -7.64
CA TYR A 729 -3.48 9.91 -6.90
C TYR A 729 -4.53 10.83 -7.56
N GLN A 730 -4.14 12.04 -7.92
CA GLN A 730 -5.02 13.02 -8.54
C GLN A 730 -5.35 12.65 -9.99
N ILE A 731 -4.37 12.19 -10.78
CA ILE A 731 -4.64 11.72 -12.15
C ILE A 731 -5.64 10.55 -12.16
N ALA A 732 -5.54 9.66 -11.17
CA ALA A 732 -6.42 8.50 -11.04
C ALA A 732 -7.86 8.85 -10.63
N LEU A 733 -8.08 9.95 -9.90
CA LEU A 733 -9.37 10.22 -9.24
C LEU A 733 -10.05 11.53 -9.66
N HIS A 734 -9.31 12.53 -10.14
CA HIS A 734 -9.85 13.83 -10.51
C HIS A 734 -10.87 13.71 -11.66
N GLY A 735 -11.96 14.48 -11.55
CA GLY A 735 -13.13 14.41 -12.43
C GLY A 735 -14.22 13.43 -11.95
N TYR A 736 -13.92 12.53 -11.01
CA TYR A 736 -14.90 11.64 -10.35
C TYR A 736 -15.25 12.04 -8.92
N PHE A 737 -14.37 12.83 -8.27
CA PHE A 737 -14.55 13.30 -6.90
C PHE A 737 -14.11 14.77 -6.82
N ASP A 738 -14.75 15.54 -5.96
CA ASP A 738 -14.18 16.78 -5.42
C ASP A 738 -13.01 16.37 -4.49
N ILE A 739 -11.83 16.95 -4.68
CA ILE A 739 -10.59 16.52 -4.00
C ILE A 739 -9.90 17.76 -3.43
N ALA A 740 -9.69 17.80 -2.12
CA ALA A 740 -8.84 18.74 -1.43
C ALA A 740 -7.65 18.05 -0.77
N GLY A 741 -6.50 18.71 -0.77
CA GLY A 741 -5.31 18.29 -0.03
C GLY A 741 -5.44 18.51 1.48
N SER A 742 -4.32 18.78 2.14
CA SER A 742 -4.30 19.32 3.52
C SER A 742 -4.85 20.76 3.55
N PRO A 743 -5.35 21.25 4.70
CA PRO A 743 -5.72 22.66 4.83
C PRO A 743 -4.50 23.54 4.51
N PHE A 744 -4.66 24.62 3.73
CA PHE A 744 -3.55 25.45 3.26
C PHE A 744 -2.77 26.10 4.41
N ASN A 745 -3.44 26.38 5.52
CA ASN A 745 -2.83 26.90 6.75
C ASN A 745 -2.24 25.81 7.69
N MET A 746 -2.36 24.54 7.30
CA MET A 746 -1.80 23.37 8.02
C MET A 746 -0.91 22.50 7.12
N ASP A 747 -0.63 22.93 5.90
CA ASP A 747 0.30 22.24 4.99
C ASP A 747 1.70 22.18 5.61
N GLU A 748 2.47 21.13 5.28
CA GLU A 748 3.80 20.88 5.86
C GLU A 748 4.76 22.07 5.67
N GLN A 749 4.65 22.77 4.54
CA GLN A 749 5.49 23.93 4.23
C GLN A 749 4.94 25.24 4.81
N ARG A 750 3.67 25.24 5.27
CA ARG A 750 2.92 26.40 5.74
C ARG A 750 3.00 27.59 4.76
N ASP A 751 2.88 27.29 3.47
CA ASP A 751 2.90 28.26 2.37
C ASP A 751 1.59 28.14 1.55
N PRO A 752 0.54 28.91 1.91
CA PRO A 752 -0.73 28.88 1.21
C PRO A 752 -0.64 29.21 -0.28
N ARG A 753 0.37 29.98 -0.70
CA ARG A 753 0.61 30.26 -2.13
C ARG A 753 1.02 28.98 -2.83
N ASN A 754 1.96 28.22 -2.28
CA ASN A 754 2.36 26.94 -2.85
C ASN A 754 1.21 25.92 -2.84
N SER A 755 0.40 25.88 -1.77
CA SER A 755 -0.78 25.01 -1.71
C SER A 755 -1.80 25.37 -2.81
N MET A 756 -2.03 26.66 -3.07
CA MET A 756 -2.89 27.10 -4.19
C MET A 756 -2.32 26.73 -5.56
N LEU A 757 -1.01 26.88 -5.77
CA LEU A 757 -0.34 26.43 -6.99
C LEU A 757 -0.47 24.91 -7.19
N LYS A 758 -0.38 24.13 -6.10
CA LYS A 758 -0.61 22.69 -6.12
C LYS A 758 -2.05 22.34 -6.47
N ALA A 759 -3.02 23.06 -5.89
CA ALA A 759 -4.42 22.92 -6.27
C ALA A 759 -4.66 23.19 -7.77
N LEU A 760 -4.00 24.20 -8.35
CA LEU A 760 -4.05 24.45 -9.80
C LEU A 760 -3.37 23.35 -10.62
N GLU A 761 -2.22 22.82 -10.18
CA GLU A 761 -1.55 21.70 -10.84
C GLU A 761 -2.46 20.46 -10.91
N THR A 762 -3.20 20.18 -9.84
CA THR A 762 -3.97 18.93 -9.70
C THR A 762 -5.47 19.06 -9.88
N GLY A 763 -5.98 20.26 -10.14
CA GLY A 763 -7.42 20.55 -10.19
C GLY A 763 -8.13 20.40 -8.84
N SER A 764 -7.39 20.46 -7.73
CA SER A 764 -7.95 20.24 -6.38
C SER A 764 -8.66 21.46 -5.83
N ASP A 765 -9.62 21.22 -4.92
CA ASP A 765 -10.37 22.23 -4.20
C ASP A 765 -9.53 22.95 -3.14
N ILE A 766 -9.93 24.18 -2.82
CA ILE A 766 -9.29 24.98 -1.77
C ILE A 766 -9.86 24.56 -0.42
N TYR A 767 -8.97 24.42 0.56
CA TYR A 767 -9.31 23.94 1.88
C TYR A 767 -8.59 24.70 2.98
N TYR A 768 -9.34 25.16 3.98
CA TYR A 768 -8.83 25.82 5.18
C TYR A 768 -9.48 25.25 6.45
N GLU A 769 -8.72 25.27 7.55
CA GLU A 769 -9.19 24.88 8.88
C GLU A 769 -9.15 26.07 9.83
N TRP A 770 -10.24 26.38 10.52
CA TRP A 770 -10.33 27.52 11.44
C TRP A 770 -10.97 27.18 12.79
N PHE A 771 -10.71 28.05 13.77
CA PHE A 771 -11.63 28.29 14.87
C PHE A 771 -11.87 29.79 15.14
N TYR A 772 -12.95 30.06 15.88
CA TYR A 772 -13.41 31.42 16.19
C TYR A 772 -12.82 32.01 17.49
N SER A 773 -12.61 31.20 18.53
CA SER A 773 -12.06 31.65 19.82
C SER A 773 -10.64 32.17 19.71
N LYS A 774 -10.14 32.92 20.71
CA LYS A 774 -8.73 33.34 20.71
C LYS A 774 -7.78 32.14 20.87
N PRO A 775 -6.58 32.13 20.25
CA PRO A 775 -5.59 31.05 20.35
C PRO A 775 -5.22 30.63 21.78
N SER A 776 -5.29 31.56 22.74
CA SER A 776 -5.04 31.26 24.15
C SER A 776 -5.97 30.18 24.74
N ALA A 777 -7.09 29.86 24.08
CA ALA A 777 -8.01 28.83 24.53
C ALA A 777 -7.40 27.42 24.51
N VAL A 778 -6.55 27.11 23.54
CA VAL A 778 -5.95 25.77 23.34
C VAL A 778 -4.54 25.64 23.93
N LYS A 779 -3.94 26.75 24.36
CA LYS A 779 -2.58 26.76 24.92
C LYS A 779 -2.50 25.86 26.16
N GLU A 780 -1.41 25.09 26.28
CA GLU A 780 -1.17 24.17 27.41
C GLU A 780 -2.27 23.10 27.55
N THR A 781 -2.85 22.69 26.43
CA THR A 781 -3.80 21.58 26.34
C THR A 781 -3.32 20.59 25.27
N PRO A 782 -3.84 19.35 25.22
CA PRO A 782 -3.54 18.40 24.14
C PRO A 782 -3.99 18.80 22.72
N TYR A 783 -4.42 20.06 22.54
CA TYR A 783 -4.91 20.65 21.28
C TYR A 783 -4.14 21.94 20.94
N ASP A 784 -2.96 22.13 21.54
CA ASP A 784 -2.15 23.32 21.33
C ASP A 784 -1.55 23.41 19.91
N ASP A 785 -1.59 22.30 19.16
CA ASP A 785 -1.35 22.23 17.72
C ASP A 785 -2.32 23.09 16.90
N LEU A 786 -3.54 23.32 17.40
CA LEU A 786 -4.52 24.18 16.73
C LEU A 786 -4.21 25.68 16.88
N ASN A 787 -3.20 26.08 17.68
CA ASN A 787 -2.97 27.48 18.06
C ASN A 787 -2.88 28.48 16.89
N ALA A 788 -2.50 28.03 15.69
CA ALA A 788 -2.33 28.83 14.50
C ALA A 788 -3.62 28.98 13.67
N LEU A 789 -4.77 28.50 14.14
CA LEU A 789 -6.00 28.36 13.35
C LEU A 789 -7.06 29.43 13.64
N TYR A 790 -6.67 30.56 14.22
CA TYR A 790 -7.60 31.68 14.44
C TYR A 790 -8.05 32.29 13.11
N TYR A 791 -9.36 32.33 12.88
CA TYR A 791 -9.93 32.67 11.57
C TYR A 791 -9.53 34.05 11.03
N GLU A 792 -9.35 35.06 11.88
CA GLU A 792 -9.02 36.42 11.42
C GLU A 792 -7.64 36.52 10.77
N ASP A 793 -6.73 35.63 11.16
CA ASP A 793 -5.38 35.59 10.61
C ASP A 793 -5.39 35.08 9.15
N TRP A 794 -6.42 34.33 8.75
CA TRP A 794 -6.47 33.63 7.47
C TRP A 794 -7.57 34.10 6.52
N LEU A 795 -8.66 34.68 7.03
CA LEU A 795 -9.87 34.97 6.23
C LEU A 795 -9.56 35.79 4.97
N SER A 796 -8.76 36.85 5.09
CA SER A 796 -8.46 37.74 3.97
C SER A 796 -7.63 37.06 2.88
N GLU A 797 -6.62 36.27 3.26
CA GLU A 797 -5.78 35.51 2.35
C GLU A 797 -6.57 34.38 1.67
N ALA A 798 -7.35 33.62 2.44
CA ALA A 798 -8.16 32.53 1.93
C ALA A 798 -9.17 33.00 0.86
N VAL A 799 -9.83 34.13 1.10
CA VAL A 799 -10.74 34.74 0.11
C VAL A 799 -9.98 35.20 -1.13
N ALA A 800 -8.81 35.81 -0.96
CA ALA A 800 -7.99 36.29 -2.09
C ALA A 800 -7.51 35.13 -2.97
N LEU A 801 -6.98 34.06 -2.37
CA LEU A 801 -6.52 32.87 -3.09
C LEU A 801 -7.68 32.13 -3.75
N TYR A 802 -8.85 32.04 -3.09
CA TYR A 802 -10.04 31.46 -3.71
C TYR A 802 -10.47 32.21 -4.96
N LYS A 803 -10.57 33.55 -4.88
CA LYS A 803 -10.95 34.37 -6.04
C LYS A 803 -9.95 34.29 -7.20
N GLU A 804 -8.68 34.06 -6.91
CA GLU A 804 -7.65 33.88 -7.94
C GLU A 804 -7.78 32.51 -8.63
N ALA A 805 -8.00 31.43 -7.87
CA ALA A 805 -7.94 30.07 -8.38
C ALA A 805 -9.28 29.54 -8.91
N ASP A 806 -10.41 29.87 -8.27
CA ASP A 806 -11.75 29.35 -8.59
C ASP A 806 -12.13 29.50 -10.08
N PRO A 807 -11.89 30.66 -10.76
CA PRO A 807 -12.21 30.80 -12.19
C PRO A 807 -11.47 29.82 -13.11
N ILE A 808 -10.39 29.19 -12.62
CA ILE A 808 -9.57 28.22 -13.33
C ILE A 808 -9.98 26.81 -12.93
N LEU A 809 -10.05 26.56 -11.61
CA LEU A 809 -10.45 25.27 -11.06
C LEU A 809 -11.86 24.88 -11.52
N ALA A 810 -12.79 25.85 -11.62
CA ALA A 810 -14.15 25.61 -12.11
C ALA A 810 -14.17 25.10 -13.55
N LYS A 811 -13.21 25.50 -14.40
CA LYS A 811 -13.11 24.99 -15.78
C LYS A 811 -12.69 23.52 -15.84
N VAL A 812 -12.03 23.01 -14.80
CA VAL A 812 -11.43 21.68 -14.79
C VAL A 812 -12.09 20.72 -13.80
N ARG A 813 -12.91 21.16 -12.84
CA ARG A 813 -13.53 20.34 -11.77
C ARG A 813 -13.99 18.92 -12.17
N GLY A 814 -14.84 18.82 -13.18
CA GLY A 814 -15.33 17.55 -13.74
C GLY A 814 -14.54 16.99 -14.92
N GLN A 815 -13.31 17.44 -15.15
CA GLN A 815 -12.46 17.03 -16.27
C GLN A 815 -11.37 16.06 -15.81
N LEU A 816 -11.12 15.00 -16.57
CA LEU A 816 -10.02 14.07 -16.33
C LEU A 816 -8.68 14.78 -16.59
N ILE A 817 -7.69 14.51 -15.75
CA ILE A 817 -6.29 14.79 -16.08
C ILE A 817 -5.84 13.71 -17.06
N ILE A 818 -5.39 14.13 -18.24
CA ILE A 818 -4.95 13.23 -19.33
C ILE A 818 -3.45 13.31 -19.58
N GLY A 819 -2.76 14.27 -18.97
CA GLY A 819 -1.31 14.38 -19.04
C GLY A 819 -0.75 15.21 -17.88
N HIS A 820 0.44 14.85 -17.44
CA HIS A 820 1.23 15.60 -16.47
C HIS A 820 2.71 15.42 -16.78
N ARG A 821 3.51 16.49 -16.70
CA ARG A 821 4.96 16.42 -16.94
C ARG A 821 5.73 17.49 -16.21
N LYS A 822 6.92 17.12 -15.73
CA LYS A 822 7.95 18.05 -15.27
C LYS A 822 8.64 18.64 -16.50
N LEU A 823 8.53 19.96 -16.70
CA LEU A 823 9.15 20.69 -17.80
C LEU A 823 10.56 21.17 -17.47
N ALA A 824 10.77 21.57 -16.21
CA ALA A 824 12.05 21.95 -15.63
C ALA A 824 12.02 21.69 -14.13
N ASP A 825 13.10 21.97 -13.41
CA ASP A 825 13.04 21.87 -11.95
C ASP A 825 11.96 22.79 -11.37
N GLN A 826 11.07 22.21 -10.57
CA GLN A 826 9.92 22.92 -9.97
C GLN A 826 8.99 23.63 -10.99
N VAL A 827 8.99 23.21 -12.25
CA VAL A 827 8.05 23.68 -13.29
C VAL A 827 7.35 22.49 -13.90
N VAL A 828 6.02 22.50 -13.83
CA VAL A 828 5.17 21.40 -14.29
C VAL A 828 4.09 21.89 -15.24
N ARG A 829 3.55 20.94 -16.00
CA ARG A 829 2.39 21.13 -16.86
C ARG A 829 1.40 20.00 -16.67
N THR A 830 0.13 20.36 -16.52
CA THR A 830 -1.02 19.45 -16.46
C THR A 830 -1.94 19.71 -17.65
N ASP A 831 -2.36 18.65 -18.33
CA ASP A 831 -3.29 18.67 -19.46
C ASP A 831 -4.61 18.00 -19.05
N PHE A 832 -5.73 18.72 -19.23
CA PHE A 832 -7.08 18.24 -18.94
C PHE A 832 -7.82 17.85 -20.23
N GLU A 833 -8.77 16.94 -20.13
CA GLU A 833 -9.44 16.35 -21.31
C GLU A 833 -10.24 17.36 -22.16
N ASN A 834 -10.63 18.50 -21.59
CA ASN A 834 -11.31 19.57 -22.31
C ASN A 834 -10.35 20.52 -23.06
N GLY A 835 -9.06 20.20 -23.11
CA GLY A 835 -8.04 20.98 -23.80
C GLY A 835 -7.38 22.07 -22.94
N VAL A 836 -7.88 22.32 -21.72
CA VAL A 836 -7.23 23.25 -20.79
C VAL A 836 -5.88 22.69 -20.37
N THR A 837 -4.85 23.52 -20.46
CA THR A 837 -3.52 23.22 -19.94
C THR A 837 -3.16 24.20 -18.84
N ILE A 838 -2.63 23.72 -17.72
CA ILE A 838 -2.14 24.54 -16.62
C ILE A 838 -0.64 24.32 -16.47
N TYR A 839 0.13 25.41 -16.54
CA TYR A 839 1.55 25.45 -16.26
C TYR A 839 1.77 26.08 -14.89
N VAL A 840 2.59 25.46 -14.04
CA VAL A 840 2.88 25.96 -12.69
C VAL A 840 4.39 26.07 -12.52
N ASN A 841 4.83 27.21 -11.98
CA ASN A 841 6.20 27.46 -11.59
C ASN A 841 6.27 27.71 -10.07
N TYR A 842 6.84 26.74 -9.34
CA TYR A 842 7.05 26.86 -7.90
C TYR A 842 8.33 27.62 -7.54
N ASN A 843 9.19 27.92 -8.51
CA ASN A 843 10.44 28.63 -8.25
C ASN A 843 10.19 30.07 -7.79
N LYS A 844 11.13 30.59 -7.00
CA LYS A 844 11.20 32.01 -6.62
C LYS A 844 11.69 32.94 -7.74
N THR A 845 11.94 32.39 -8.93
CA THR A 845 12.36 33.10 -10.14
C THR A 845 11.44 32.75 -11.31
N ALA A 846 11.29 33.68 -12.25
CA ALA A 846 10.56 33.42 -13.48
C ALA A 846 11.30 32.40 -14.36
N VAL A 847 10.55 31.59 -15.10
CA VAL A 847 11.08 30.56 -16.01
C VAL A 847 10.41 30.69 -17.38
N ASP A 848 11.19 30.51 -18.45
CA ASP A 848 10.72 30.48 -19.83
C ASP A 848 10.67 29.01 -20.30
N VAL A 849 9.47 28.47 -20.57
CA VAL A 849 9.23 27.09 -21.05
C VAL A 849 8.13 27.10 -22.10
N ASP A 850 8.22 26.24 -23.13
CA ASP A 850 7.24 26.17 -24.23
C ASP A 850 6.92 27.53 -24.90
N GLY A 851 7.88 28.46 -24.92
CA GLY A 851 7.67 29.82 -25.45
C GLY A 851 6.85 30.75 -24.54
N LEU A 852 6.51 30.31 -23.33
CA LEU A 852 5.78 31.06 -22.31
C LEU A 852 6.70 31.49 -21.18
N ARG A 853 6.58 32.75 -20.74
CA ARG A 853 7.21 33.25 -19.51
C ARG A 853 6.25 33.09 -18.33
N ILE A 854 6.61 32.23 -17.39
CA ILE A 854 5.87 31.99 -16.15
C ILE A 854 6.60 32.73 -15.02
N ALA A 855 5.91 33.63 -14.32
CA ALA A 855 6.49 34.38 -13.21
C ALA A 855 6.86 33.47 -12.03
N ALA A 856 7.64 33.99 -11.08
CA ALA A 856 7.96 33.29 -9.84
C ALA A 856 6.68 32.96 -9.05
N GLN A 857 6.58 31.75 -8.48
CA GLN A 857 5.44 31.27 -7.69
C GLN A 857 4.09 31.58 -8.35
N SER A 858 4.00 31.29 -9.64
CA SER A 858 2.89 31.69 -10.50
C SER A 858 2.53 30.58 -11.49
N TYR A 859 1.49 30.81 -12.27
CA TYR A 859 0.96 29.86 -13.22
C TYR A 859 0.59 30.55 -14.55
N ARG A 860 0.40 29.75 -15.59
CA ARG A 860 -0.17 30.17 -16.88
C ARG A 860 -1.16 29.14 -17.36
N ILE A 861 -2.22 29.60 -18.02
CA ILE A 861 -3.20 28.73 -18.68
C ILE A 861 -2.88 28.73 -20.18
N GLY A 862 -2.98 27.57 -20.83
CA GLY A 862 -2.93 27.41 -22.28
C GLY A 862 -4.11 26.60 -22.80
N GLY A 863 -4.16 26.39 -24.12
CA GLY A 863 -5.21 25.59 -24.76
C GLY A 863 -6.46 26.37 -25.21
N GLU A 864 -6.35 27.69 -25.39
CA GLU A 864 -7.35 28.50 -26.11
C GLU A 864 -7.24 28.36 -27.63
#